data_AF-A0A8S1UZW6-F1
#
_entry.id   AF-A0A8S1UZW6-F1
#
_cell.length_a   1.000
_cell.length_b   1.000
_cell.length_c   1.000
_cell.angle_alpha   90.00
_cell.angle_beta   90.00
_cell.angle_gamma   90.00
#
_symmetry.space_group_name_H-M   'P 1'
#
loop_
_entity.id
_entity.type
_entity.pdbx_description
1 polymer ?
#
loop_
_entity_poly.entity_id
_entity_poly.type
_entity_poly.pdbx_seq_one_letter_code
_entity_poly.pdbx_strand_id
1 'polypeptide(L)'
;MDRLMDDSEYQLIRFKNKLRILQHKTQKEKIKAILNINSDNIIPIVSALVCPDVMKNWNTQIDQTNVLDIMLKNNSMIISELRKKYGLLYLKRSYTYIQGMFSKIKITFLLLIRNGYQFEGYIQLSIIAVIPQQDQVMIILETETKNGGYANDAQLSLHYVQELQNLEYYLIQKYFKIPTPQIVEDATKELLNIEIIEQYQPQRVNEVQMNSSLSDVDCNQFQSQIVLEEEPELINKNDYLQLLELVTKNTGIIFWSAIHYYQLSPLEPDNIYYKETAENKNIILQSDWEILEKGGLRFINKKKLEIQKEVITFMLRKLGSNLLMGKSLISISLPVNIFEKRSNLERACYSLGYIWLLEKAGELQDPLEQMKLVAQFSLAYNIMFLNMEKPFNPILGETFQGIMNGNLLYCEQISHHPPVLGLYILGRNFKLTGHLESQANFSANSITGQNYGYLQVTFTNKTTIIFNVMPGVIQGMTIGHRQFYYNGVGWMVDLENKLFCDIVVTAFPGMFSKKVIPQDYMEGYIIKGSVKEVNKFHQETYRKYQGIKTLSQQDRLCRISGRWTTGMIIDGVEVLNWFKHFPYKLKYEDYPLASDSNYREDIIAIKTGDLNLAQDRKEKMEIQQRHDKKIRQKNKY
;
A
#
# COMPACT_ATOMS: atom_id res chain seq x y z
N MET A 1 -6.21 26.00 18.58
CA MET A 1 -7.39 26.24 19.44
C MET A 1 -8.64 26.45 18.61
N ASP A 2 -8.61 27.26 17.56
CA ASP A 2 -9.83 27.69 16.84
C ASP A 2 -10.68 26.55 16.25
N ARG A 3 -10.06 25.49 15.70
CA ARG A 3 -10.80 24.28 15.26
C ARG A 3 -11.37 23.43 16.40
N LEU A 4 -10.78 23.51 17.60
CA LEU A 4 -11.23 22.75 18.78
C LEU A 4 -12.36 23.46 19.51
N MET A 5 -12.44 24.79 19.36
CA MET A 5 -13.48 25.65 19.92
C MET A 5 -14.56 25.99 18.88
N ASP A 6 -14.45 25.46 17.65
CA ASP A 6 -15.51 25.56 16.65
C ASP A 6 -16.70 24.71 17.11
N ASP A 7 -17.66 25.40 17.71
CA ASP A 7 -18.93 24.87 18.18
C ASP A 7 -20.06 25.19 17.18
N SER A 8 -19.74 25.63 15.95
CA SER A 8 -20.75 26.09 14.98
C SER A 8 -21.76 25.00 14.59
N GLU A 9 -21.34 23.73 14.59
CA GLU A 9 -22.18 22.55 14.36
C GLU A 9 -22.89 22.04 15.62
N TYR A 10 -22.58 22.62 16.78
CA TYR A 10 -23.09 22.21 18.08
C TYR A 10 -24.01 23.28 18.70
N GLN A 11 -24.90 22.85 19.59
CA GLN A 11 -25.74 23.73 20.39
C GLN A 11 -25.52 23.43 21.86
N LEU A 12 -25.37 24.46 22.69
CA LEU A 12 -25.25 24.29 24.13
C LEU A 12 -26.58 23.74 24.68
N ILE A 13 -26.53 22.57 25.32
CA ILE A 13 -27.71 21.92 25.92
C ILE A 13 -27.66 21.89 27.45
N ARG A 14 -26.47 22.04 28.05
CA ARG A 14 -26.32 22.09 29.52
C ARG A 14 -25.05 22.83 29.92
N PHE A 15 -25.13 23.60 31.00
CA PHE A 15 -23.98 24.18 31.68
C PHE A 15 -24.17 24.03 33.20
N LYS A 16 -23.33 23.23 33.86
CA LYS A 16 -23.42 22.98 35.31
C LYS A 16 -22.05 22.60 35.86
N ASN A 17 -21.66 23.11 37.04
CA ASN A 17 -20.42 22.74 37.74
C ASN A 17 -19.17 22.79 36.83
N LYS A 18 -19.01 23.88 36.05
CA LYS A 18 -17.89 24.07 35.10
C LYS A 18 -17.85 23.10 33.92
N LEU A 19 -18.85 22.21 33.78
CA LEU A 19 -19.06 21.35 32.63
C LEU A 19 -20.07 22.00 31.67
N ARG A 20 -19.60 22.35 30.46
CA ARG A 20 -20.43 22.70 29.30
C ARG A 20 -20.66 21.45 28.48
N ILE A 21 -21.92 21.17 28.14
CA ILE A 21 -22.28 20.06 27.26
C ILE A 21 -22.98 20.65 26.04
N LEU A 22 -22.42 20.39 24.88
CA LEU A 22 -22.97 20.77 23.60
C LEU A 22 -23.40 19.53 22.84
N GLN A 23 -24.55 19.59 22.20
CA GLN A 23 -25.08 18.53 21.37
C GLN A 23 -24.97 18.93 19.92
N HIS A 24 -24.56 18.01 19.05
CA HIS A 24 -24.50 18.28 17.63
C HIS A 24 -25.91 18.60 17.10
N LYS A 25 -26.02 19.59 16.21
CA LYS A 25 -27.32 20.10 15.73
C LYS A 25 -28.11 19.03 14.97
N THR A 26 -27.44 18.25 14.12
CA THR A 26 -28.03 17.17 13.30
C THR A 26 -27.87 15.77 13.89
N GLN A 27 -26.66 15.36 14.29
CA GLN A 27 -26.35 14.06 14.89
C GLN A 27 -26.54 14.06 16.41
N LYS A 28 -27.78 13.92 16.90
CA LYS A 28 -28.12 14.14 18.32
C LYS A 28 -27.35 13.24 19.30
N GLU A 29 -26.86 12.09 18.86
CA GLU A 29 -26.01 11.17 19.60
C GLU A 29 -24.59 11.68 19.83
N LYS A 30 -24.11 12.65 19.03
CA LYS A 30 -22.80 13.26 19.18
C LYS A 30 -22.85 14.41 20.18
N ILE A 31 -22.00 14.30 21.20
CA ILE A 31 -21.92 15.25 22.29
C ILE A 31 -20.49 15.69 22.49
N LYS A 32 -20.30 17.00 22.58
CA LYS A 32 -19.05 17.64 22.96
C LYS A 32 -19.17 18.16 24.37
N ALA A 33 -18.15 17.98 25.19
CA ALA A 33 -18.12 18.50 26.54
C ALA A 33 -16.82 19.23 26.85
N ILE A 34 -16.94 20.33 27.59
CA ILE A 34 -15.82 21.16 28.02
C ILE A 34 -15.91 21.27 29.54
N LEU A 35 -14.90 20.78 30.24
CA LEU A 35 -14.79 20.80 31.70
C LEU A 35 -13.58 21.64 32.11
N ASN A 36 -13.76 22.64 32.98
CA ASN A 36 -12.65 23.37 33.58
C ASN A 36 -12.44 22.90 35.03
N ILE A 37 -11.22 22.50 35.36
CA ILE A 37 -10.80 22.06 36.70
C ILE A 37 -9.85 23.09 37.28
N ASN A 38 -10.07 23.54 38.51
CA ASN A 38 -9.14 24.45 39.18
C ASN A 38 -7.92 23.65 39.65
N SER A 39 -6.81 23.72 38.91
CA SER A 39 -5.54 23.11 39.27
C SER A 39 -4.42 23.72 38.44
N ASP A 40 -3.24 23.80 39.05
CA ASP A 40 -1.96 24.18 38.44
C ASP A 40 -1.17 22.97 37.91
N ASN A 41 -1.55 21.74 38.28
CA ASN A 41 -0.86 20.51 37.86
C ASN A 41 -1.76 19.60 37.01
N ILE A 42 -1.33 19.39 35.77
CA ILE A 42 -2.00 18.55 34.79
C ILE A 42 -1.86 17.03 35.04
N ILE A 43 -0.81 16.60 35.76
CA ILE A 43 -0.45 15.18 35.89
C ILE A 43 -1.51 14.36 36.66
N PRO A 44 -2.02 14.81 37.83
CA PRO A 44 -3.07 14.07 38.55
C PRO A 44 -4.37 13.98 37.74
N ILE A 45 -4.68 15.02 36.96
CA ILE A 45 -5.86 15.08 36.09
C ILE A 45 -5.76 14.03 34.98
N VAL A 46 -4.63 14.02 34.27
CA VAL A 46 -4.36 13.03 33.21
C VAL A 46 -4.36 11.62 33.79
N SER A 47 -3.72 11.41 34.95
CA SER A 47 -3.70 10.11 35.62
C SER A 47 -5.12 9.65 36.00
N ALA A 48 -5.98 10.53 36.49
CA ALA A 48 -7.37 10.19 36.81
C ALA A 48 -8.23 9.87 35.57
N LEU A 49 -7.88 10.41 34.40
CA LEU A 49 -8.55 10.17 33.12
C LEU A 49 -8.03 8.90 32.42
N VAL A 50 -6.85 8.40 32.78
CA VAL A 50 -6.20 7.28 32.06
C VAL A 50 -6.13 6.03 32.92
N CYS A 51 -5.99 6.12 34.23
CA CYS A 51 -5.90 4.95 35.10
C CYS A 51 -7.28 4.26 35.23
N PRO A 52 -7.46 3.02 34.73
CA PRO A 52 -8.79 2.40 34.70
C PRO A 52 -9.37 2.16 36.10
N ASP A 53 -8.50 1.76 37.05
CA ASP A 53 -8.85 1.58 38.46
C ASP A 53 -9.10 2.88 39.23
N VAL A 54 -8.59 4.00 38.74
CA VAL A 54 -8.86 5.34 39.29
C VAL A 54 -10.17 5.86 38.73
N MET A 55 -10.44 5.59 37.45
CA MET A 55 -11.64 6.08 36.79
C MET A 55 -12.93 5.55 37.39
N LYS A 56 -12.98 4.25 37.72
CA LYS A 56 -14.14 3.64 38.38
C LYS A 56 -14.51 4.31 39.71
N ASN A 57 -13.57 5.03 40.34
CA ASN A 57 -13.80 5.69 41.63
C ASN A 57 -14.54 7.02 41.50
N TRP A 58 -14.50 7.67 40.33
CA TRP A 58 -15.21 8.93 40.08
C TRP A 58 -16.30 8.81 39.01
N ASN A 59 -16.22 7.83 38.12
CA ASN A 59 -17.26 7.52 37.14
C ASN A 59 -18.20 6.45 37.69
N THR A 60 -19.40 6.86 38.12
CA THR A 60 -20.31 5.96 38.86
C THR A 60 -20.95 4.87 38.00
N GLN A 61 -20.84 5.00 36.67
CA GLN A 61 -21.42 4.07 35.70
C GLN A 61 -20.53 2.85 35.45
N ILE A 62 -19.26 2.94 35.79
CA ILE A 62 -18.32 1.83 35.68
C ILE A 62 -18.53 0.92 36.89
N ASP A 63 -18.89 -0.33 36.64
CA ASP A 63 -19.06 -1.35 37.68
C ASP A 63 -17.76 -2.12 37.91
N GLN A 64 -17.12 -2.55 36.83
CA GLN A 64 -15.86 -3.30 36.87
C GLN A 64 -14.98 -2.90 35.69
N THR A 65 -13.66 -2.95 35.90
CA THR A 65 -12.68 -2.69 34.85
C THR A 65 -11.56 -3.73 34.96
N ASN A 66 -11.22 -4.34 33.83
CA ASN A 66 -10.13 -5.31 33.71
C ASN A 66 -9.18 -4.84 32.60
N VAL A 67 -7.90 -4.65 32.93
CA VAL A 67 -6.86 -4.44 31.91
C VAL A 67 -6.52 -5.80 31.33
N LEU A 68 -6.81 -5.97 30.05
CA LEU A 68 -6.57 -7.22 29.33
C LEU A 68 -5.15 -7.27 28.77
N ASP A 69 -4.61 -6.13 28.35
CA ASP A 69 -3.24 -6.03 27.82
C ASP A 69 -2.69 -4.59 27.94
N ILE A 70 -1.37 -4.43 28.06
CA ILE A 70 -0.67 -3.15 28.12
C ILE A 70 0.35 -3.06 26.99
N MET A 71 0.12 -2.15 26.05
CA MET A 71 0.96 -1.91 24.88
C MET A 71 1.86 -0.69 25.11
N LEU A 72 2.89 -0.87 25.95
CA LEU A 72 3.77 0.23 26.40
C LEU A 72 4.40 1.04 25.25
N LYS A 73 4.81 0.37 24.15
CA LYS A 73 5.39 1.06 22.98
C LYS A 73 4.43 2.05 22.30
N ASN A 74 3.13 1.85 22.45
CA ASN A 74 2.09 2.61 21.78
C ASN A 74 1.37 3.57 22.73
N ASN A 75 1.86 3.72 23.96
CA ASN A 75 1.15 4.41 25.04
C ASN A 75 -0.35 4.06 25.07
N SER A 76 -0.67 2.77 25.06
CA SER A 76 -2.06 2.28 25.07
C SER A 76 -2.24 0.98 25.85
N MET A 77 -3.50 0.64 26.15
CA MET A 77 -3.90 -0.58 26.83
C MET A 77 -5.25 -1.07 26.31
N ILE A 78 -5.48 -2.39 26.35
CA ILE A 78 -6.77 -3.01 26.06
C ILE A 78 -7.50 -3.18 27.38
N ILE A 79 -8.71 -2.63 27.49
CA ILE A 79 -9.51 -2.64 28.70
C ILE A 79 -10.86 -3.29 28.39
N SER A 80 -11.32 -4.15 29.29
CA SER A 80 -12.71 -4.56 29.39
C SER A 80 -13.38 -3.80 30.53
N GLU A 81 -14.45 -3.07 30.23
CA GLU A 81 -15.22 -2.27 31.18
C GLU A 81 -16.67 -2.74 31.22
N LEU A 82 -17.16 -3.07 32.40
CA LEU A 82 -18.53 -3.46 32.63
C LEU A 82 -19.30 -2.27 33.18
N ARG A 83 -20.27 -1.75 32.41
CA ARG A 83 -21.11 -0.60 32.77
C ARG A 83 -22.41 -1.02 33.42
N LYS A 84 -22.84 -0.28 34.44
CA LYS A 84 -24.11 -0.46 35.14
C LYS A 84 -25.30 -0.25 34.22
N LYS A 85 -26.44 -0.82 34.61
CA LYS A 85 -27.73 -0.61 33.94
C LYS A 85 -28.14 0.87 33.97
N TYR A 86 -28.82 1.34 32.93
CA TYR A 86 -29.33 2.71 32.81
C TYR A 86 -30.86 2.72 32.61
N GLY A 87 -31.62 3.13 33.62
CA GLY A 87 -33.08 3.03 33.58
C GLY A 87 -33.56 1.57 33.49
N LEU A 88 -34.81 1.38 33.04
CA LEU A 88 -35.47 0.06 33.04
C LEU A 88 -35.06 -0.82 31.84
N LEU A 89 -34.80 -0.19 30.69
CA LEU A 89 -34.64 -0.88 29.40
C LEU A 89 -33.16 -1.06 28.98
N TYR A 90 -32.21 -0.39 29.64
CA TYR A 90 -30.79 -0.54 29.34
C TYR A 90 -30.10 -1.42 30.38
N LEU A 91 -29.83 -2.66 29.99
CA LEU A 91 -29.17 -3.64 30.85
C LEU A 91 -27.68 -3.32 31.04
N LYS A 92 -27.07 -4.00 32.00
CA LYS A 92 -25.62 -3.98 32.25
C LYS A 92 -24.88 -4.44 30.98
N ARG A 93 -23.84 -3.72 30.54
CA ARG A 93 -23.12 -4.01 29.27
C ARG A 93 -21.61 -4.03 29.46
N SER A 94 -20.94 -4.94 28.75
CA SER A 94 -19.48 -5.04 28.74
C SER A 94 -18.94 -4.42 27.47
N TYR A 95 -17.97 -3.53 27.62
CA TYR A 95 -17.28 -2.88 26.53
C TYR A 95 -15.81 -3.26 26.57
N THR A 96 -15.32 -3.91 25.53
CA THR A 96 -13.88 -4.09 25.34
C THR A 96 -13.39 -3.04 24.37
N TYR A 97 -12.46 -2.20 24.82
CA TYR A 97 -11.96 -1.09 24.03
C TYR A 97 -10.47 -0.86 24.25
N ILE A 98 -9.84 -0.29 23.23
CA ILE A 98 -8.47 0.22 23.33
C ILE A 98 -8.55 1.59 23.98
N GLN A 99 -7.67 1.85 24.93
CA GLN A 99 -7.46 3.15 25.54
C GLN A 99 -6.03 3.60 25.24
N GLY A 100 -5.88 4.64 24.43
CA GLY A 100 -4.58 5.21 24.06
C GLY A 100 -4.38 6.61 24.62
N MET A 101 -3.13 7.03 24.74
CA MET A 101 -2.77 8.37 25.21
C MET A 101 -1.62 8.93 24.35
N PHE A 102 -1.82 10.13 23.83
CA PHE A 102 -0.91 10.74 22.87
C PHE A 102 -0.70 12.21 23.21
N SER A 103 0.55 12.66 23.25
CA SER A 103 0.95 14.07 23.45
C SER A 103 1.54 14.63 22.16
N LYS A 104 1.39 15.94 21.91
CA LYS A 104 1.97 16.64 20.76
C LYS A 104 2.50 18.01 21.20
N ILE A 105 3.69 18.38 20.71
CA ILE A 105 4.46 19.57 21.13
C ILE A 105 3.63 20.87 21.17
N LYS A 106 3.88 21.69 22.21
CA LYS A 106 3.39 23.05 22.56
C LYS A 106 2.01 23.22 23.21
N ILE A 107 1.11 22.24 23.14
CA ILE A 107 -0.16 22.24 23.90
C ILE A 107 -0.47 20.79 24.24
N THR A 108 -0.68 20.44 25.51
CA THR A 108 -1.03 19.07 25.89
C THR A 108 -2.37 18.67 25.27
N PHE A 109 -2.30 17.96 24.15
CA PHE A 109 -3.40 17.16 23.67
C PHE A 109 -3.31 15.84 24.41
N LEU A 110 -4.44 15.37 24.92
CA LEU A 110 -4.54 14.04 25.49
C LEU A 110 -5.65 13.33 24.73
N LEU A 111 -5.28 12.67 23.63
CA LEU A 111 -6.28 11.96 22.84
C LEU A 111 -6.60 10.60 23.47
N LEU A 112 -7.53 10.59 24.42
CA LEU A 112 -8.03 9.35 25.04
C LEU A 112 -9.16 8.78 24.20
N ILE A 113 -8.85 7.88 23.27
CA ILE A 113 -9.86 7.19 22.46
C ILE A 113 -10.29 5.94 23.20
N ARG A 114 -11.60 5.76 23.38
CA ARG A 114 -12.21 4.52 23.87
C ARG A 114 -13.29 4.10 22.89
N ASN A 115 -13.05 3.00 22.16
CA ASN A 115 -14.00 2.44 21.21
C ASN A 115 -14.37 1.02 21.62
N GLY A 116 -15.56 0.86 22.21
CA GLY A 116 -16.05 -0.45 22.65
C GLY A 116 -17.09 -1.01 21.70
N TYR A 117 -17.00 -2.29 21.35
CA TYR A 117 -17.93 -2.96 20.43
C TYR A 117 -18.60 -4.17 21.10
N GLN A 118 -19.94 -4.25 21.02
CA GLN A 118 -20.71 -5.47 21.26
C GLN A 118 -22.01 -5.43 20.46
N PHE A 119 -22.45 -6.59 19.96
CA PHE A 119 -23.68 -6.83 19.17
C PHE A 119 -24.58 -5.61 18.95
N GLU A 120 -24.49 -5.07 17.72
CA GLU A 120 -25.28 -3.95 17.17
C GLU A 120 -25.06 -2.54 17.79
N GLY A 121 -24.08 -2.32 18.69
CA GLY A 121 -23.79 -0.99 19.24
C GLY A 121 -22.32 -0.69 19.59
N TYR A 122 -21.99 0.60 19.78
CA TYR A 122 -20.67 1.08 20.21
C TYR A 122 -20.75 2.26 21.20
N ILE A 123 -19.69 2.43 22.00
CA ILE A 123 -19.40 3.67 22.72
C ILE A 123 -18.07 4.20 22.21
N GLN A 124 -18.07 5.46 21.80
CA GLN A 124 -16.88 6.26 21.53
C GLN A 124 -16.80 7.38 22.56
N LEU A 125 -15.71 7.42 23.33
CA LEU A 125 -15.35 8.56 24.19
C LEU A 125 -13.95 9.01 23.77
N SER A 126 -13.81 10.28 23.38
CA SER A 126 -12.57 10.88 22.88
C SER A 126 -12.29 12.15 23.66
N ILE A 127 -11.36 12.12 24.61
CA ILE A 127 -10.82 13.38 25.16
C ILE A 127 -9.95 13.97 24.06
N ILE A 128 -10.22 15.19 23.63
CA ILE A 128 -9.56 15.82 22.48
C ILE A 128 -8.38 16.67 22.95
N ALA A 129 -8.54 17.38 24.09
CA ALA A 129 -7.51 18.26 24.62
C ALA A 129 -7.58 18.36 26.14
N VAL A 130 -6.43 18.51 26.80
CA VAL A 130 -6.31 18.82 28.23
C VAL A 130 -5.33 19.99 28.36
N ILE A 131 -5.85 21.20 28.36
CA ILE A 131 -5.08 22.42 28.15
C ILE A 131 -4.83 23.10 29.51
N PRO A 132 -3.57 23.23 29.96
CA PRO A 132 -3.26 24.03 31.14
C PRO A 132 -3.45 25.52 30.84
N GLN A 133 -4.04 26.23 31.78
CA GLN A 133 -4.23 27.67 31.84
C GLN A 133 -3.69 28.15 33.20
N GLN A 134 -3.48 29.45 33.39
CA GLN A 134 -2.77 30.01 34.55
C GLN A 134 -3.17 29.39 35.91
N ASP A 135 -4.47 29.19 36.17
CA ASP A 135 -4.97 28.60 37.43
C ASP A 135 -5.99 27.45 37.21
N GLN A 136 -6.10 26.95 35.97
CA GLN A 136 -7.14 26.01 35.57
C GLN A 136 -6.64 25.06 34.49
N VAL A 137 -7.18 23.85 34.44
CA VAL A 137 -6.98 22.92 33.32
C VAL A 137 -8.31 22.70 32.61
N MET A 138 -8.34 23.02 31.32
CA MET A 138 -9.50 22.83 30.45
C MET A 138 -9.44 21.48 29.75
N ILE A 139 -10.48 20.67 29.91
CA ILE A 139 -10.62 19.37 29.25
C ILE A 139 -11.72 19.50 28.19
N ILE A 140 -11.40 19.16 26.95
CA ILE A 140 -12.34 19.09 25.84
C ILE A 140 -12.48 17.63 25.44
N LEU A 141 -13.69 17.13 25.27
CA LEU A 141 -13.96 15.78 24.79
C LEU A 141 -15.18 15.72 23.86
N GLU A 142 -15.24 14.67 23.07
CA GLU A 142 -16.39 14.27 22.27
C GLU A 142 -16.78 12.83 22.60
N THR A 143 -18.06 12.55 22.53
CA THR A 143 -18.60 11.20 22.68
C THR A 143 -19.68 10.94 21.64
N GLU A 144 -19.81 9.67 21.28
CA GLU A 144 -20.93 9.15 20.51
C GLU A 144 -21.22 7.74 21.04
N THR A 145 -22.48 7.46 21.37
CA THR A 145 -22.92 6.12 21.74
C THR A 145 -24.07 5.69 20.84
N LYS A 146 -23.94 4.52 20.21
CA LYS A 146 -25.01 3.88 19.45
C LYS A 146 -25.38 2.54 20.07
N ASN A 147 -26.67 2.30 20.29
CA ASN A 147 -27.15 1.18 21.08
C ASN A 147 -27.95 0.13 20.30
N GLY A 148 -27.95 0.18 18.96
CA GLY A 148 -28.63 -0.83 18.13
C GLY A 148 -30.16 -0.85 18.28
N GLY A 149 -30.79 0.29 18.62
CA GLY A 149 -32.25 0.48 18.50
C GLY A 149 -33.10 0.38 19.78
N TYR A 150 -32.53 0.04 20.95
CA TYR A 150 -33.32 -0.16 22.17
C TYR A 150 -33.41 1.04 23.14
N ALA A 151 -32.61 2.10 22.93
CA ALA A 151 -32.62 3.30 23.77
C ALA A 151 -32.37 4.57 22.94
N ASN A 152 -32.67 5.74 23.49
CA ASN A 152 -32.32 7.01 22.87
C ASN A 152 -30.81 7.26 23.01
N ASP A 153 -30.06 6.99 21.94
CA ASP A 153 -28.60 7.12 21.83
C ASP A 153 -28.06 8.49 22.27
N ALA A 154 -28.83 9.57 22.05
CA ALA A 154 -28.50 10.90 22.53
C ALA A 154 -28.58 11.02 24.05
N GLN A 155 -29.61 10.44 24.68
CA GLN A 155 -29.74 10.44 26.14
C GLN A 155 -28.67 9.58 26.80
N LEU A 156 -28.29 8.47 26.16
CA LEU A 156 -27.24 7.58 26.66
C LEU A 156 -25.86 8.23 26.59
N SER A 157 -25.53 8.84 25.45
CA SER A 157 -24.29 9.64 25.30
C SER A 157 -24.23 10.78 26.33
N LEU A 158 -25.37 11.43 26.56
CA LEU A 158 -25.48 12.52 27.52
C LEU A 158 -25.30 12.02 28.96
N HIS A 159 -25.86 10.85 29.28
CA HIS A 159 -25.68 10.21 30.58
C HIS A 159 -24.19 9.92 30.83
N TYR A 160 -23.48 9.36 29.85
CA TYR A 160 -22.07 9.00 29.98
C TYR A 160 -21.12 10.18 30.18
N VAL A 161 -21.39 11.31 29.54
CA VAL A 161 -20.58 12.53 29.71
C VAL A 161 -20.80 13.24 31.03
N GLN A 162 -21.99 13.13 31.64
CA GLN A 162 -22.30 13.87 32.87
C GLN A 162 -21.44 13.46 34.07
N GLU A 163 -20.90 12.25 34.09
CA GLU A 163 -20.05 11.75 35.17
C GLU A 163 -18.74 12.53 35.33
N LEU A 164 -18.31 13.27 34.29
CA LEU A 164 -17.13 14.13 34.35
C LEU A 164 -17.23 15.23 35.41
N GLN A 165 -18.45 15.61 35.82
CA GLN A 165 -18.65 16.57 36.91
C GLN A 165 -18.11 16.06 38.26
N ASN A 166 -17.88 14.75 38.42
CA ASN A 166 -17.36 14.14 39.64
C ASN A 166 -15.82 14.19 39.72
N LEU A 167 -15.15 14.44 38.60
CA LEU A 167 -13.69 14.36 38.48
C LEU A 167 -12.97 15.38 39.38
N GLU A 168 -13.39 16.65 39.35
CA GLU A 168 -12.77 17.71 40.18
C GLU A 168 -12.88 17.38 41.67
N TYR A 169 -14.04 16.90 42.13
CA TYR A 169 -14.25 16.50 43.52
C TYR A 169 -13.33 15.34 43.94
N TYR A 170 -13.20 14.32 43.08
CA TYR A 170 -12.30 13.18 43.31
C TYR A 170 -10.84 13.62 43.42
N LEU A 171 -10.39 14.50 42.52
CA LEU A 171 -9.03 15.03 42.51
C LEU A 171 -8.71 15.80 43.78
N ILE A 172 -9.62 16.65 44.27
CA ILE A 172 -9.43 17.41 45.52
C ILE A 172 -9.24 16.45 46.73
N GLN A 173 -9.96 15.33 46.76
CA GLN A 173 -9.89 14.36 47.87
C GLN A 173 -8.65 13.46 47.85
N LYS A 174 -8.05 13.22 46.68
CA LYS A 174 -7.04 12.16 46.48
C LYS A 174 -5.76 12.63 45.77
N TYR A 175 -5.60 13.95 45.59
CA TYR A 175 -4.61 14.61 44.73
C TYR A 175 -3.20 13.98 44.72
N PHE A 176 -2.67 13.59 45.89
CA PHE A 176 -1.31 13.05 46.05
C PHE A 176 -1.21 11.51 46.11
N LYS A 177 -2.32 10.78 45.94
CA LYS A 177 -2.37 9.31 46.05
C LYS A 177 -2.75 8.61 44.74
N ILE A 178 -2.84 9.36 43.64
CA ILE A 178 -3.17 8.82 42.32
C ILE A 178 -1.87 8.30 41.69
N PRO A 179 -1.73 6.98 41.45
CA PRO A 179 -0.53 6.45 40.81
C PRO A 179 -0.41 7.01 39.40
N THR A 180 0.81 7.42 39.02
CA THR A 180 1.16 7.83 37.66
C THR A 180 1.69 6.61 36.93
N PRO A 181 0.94 6.02 35.98
CA PRO A 181 1.44 4.87 35.24
C PRO A 181 2.54 5.29 34.27
N GLN A 182 3.44 4.36 33.93
CA GLN A 182 4.59 4.61 33.06
C GLN A 182 4.22 5.31 31.74
N ILE A 183 3.06 4.94 31.18
CA ILE A 183 2.45 5.58 30.00
C ILE A 183 2.28 7.10 30.16
N VAL A 184 1.89 7.56 31.35
CA VAL A 184 1.68 8.97 31.71
C VAL A 184 3.01 9.67 31.94
N GLU A 185 3.96 9.01 32.59
CA GLU A 185 5.31 9.56 32.75
C GLU A 185 6.00 9.77 31.39
N ASP A 186 5.89 8.81 30.48
CA ASP A 186 6.56 8.87 29.19
C ASP A 186 5.94 9.92 28.25
N ALA A 187 4.61 10.09 28.28
CA ALA A 187 3.95 11.15 27.49
C ALA A 187 4.13 12.56 28.09
N THR A 188 4.43 12.69 29.38
CA THR A 188 4.61 13.99 30.05
C THR A 188 6.06 14.50 30.04
N LYS A 189 7.06 13.63 29.84
CA LYS A 189 8.47 14.02 29.67
C LYS A 189 8.73 14.94 28.48
N GLU A 190 7.94 14.84 27.40
CA GLU A 190 8.07 15.70 26.21
C GLU A 190 7.47 17.12 26.38
N LEU A 191 6.64 17.35 27.40
CA LEU A 191 5.89 18.60 27.60
C LEU A 191 6.66 19.71 28.32
N LEU A 192 7.81 19.40 28.93
CA LEU A 192 8.62 20.38 29.67
C LEU A 192 9.38 21.36 28.76
N ASN A 193 9.37 21.14 27.45
CA ASN A 193 10.02 22.02 26.49
C ASN A 193 9.03 22.47 25.41
N ILE A 194 9.15 23.74 25.04
CA ILE A 194 8.76 24.37 23.76
C ILE A 194 7.49 25.28 23.82
N GLU A 195 7.70 26.56 23.46
CA GLU A 195 6.81 27.76 23.45
C GLU A 195 5.94 27.94 22.19
N ILE A 196 4.67 28.31 22.30
CA ILE A 196 3.60 28.37 21.25
C ILE A 196 3.91 29.23 19.99
N ILE A 197 3.57 28.77 18.77
CA ILE A 197 3.39 29.61 17.55
C ILE A 197 2.22 29.10 16.66
N GLU A 198 1.48 30.04 16.06
CA GLU A 198 0.15 29.96 15.43
C GLU A 198 0.04 29.56 13.93
N GLN A 199 -0.96 28.71 13.68
CA GLN A 199 -2.03 28.70 12.65
C GLN A 199 -1.79 28.62 11.11
N TYR A 200 -2.41 27.61 10.48
CA TYR A 200 -2.75 27.51 9.04
C TYR A 200 -4.10 26.75 8.85
N GLN A 201 -4.92 27.13 7.85
CA GLN A 201 -6.23 26.52 7.53
C GLN A 201 -6.38 26.16 6.03
N PRO A 202 -7.09 25.05 5.70
CA PRO A 202 -7.87 25.01 4.45
C PRO A 202 -9.28 24.38 4.55
N GLN A 203 -10.12 24.70 3.54
CA GLN A 203 -11.58 24.49 3.37
C GLN A 203 -12.00 23.15 2.70
N ARG A 204 -13.30 22.79 2.80
CA ARG A 204 -13.99 21.54 2.38
C ARG A 204 -14.83 21.67 1.09
N VAL A 205 -15.11 20.54 0.42
CA VAL A 205 -16.18 20.36 -0.59
C VAL A 205 -17.03 19.10 -0.26
N ASN A 206 -18.34 19.15 -0.57
CA ASN A 206 -19.42 18.25 -0.13
C ASN A 206 -19.74 17.04 -1.06
N GLU A 207 -20.41 16.03 -0.48
CA GLU A 207 -20.84 14.72 -1.03
C GLU A 207 -22.18 14.73 -1.81
N VAL A 208 -22.39 13.71 -2.65
CA VAL A 208 -23.68 13.37 -3.30
C VAL A 208 -23.95 11.86 -3.26
N GLN A 209 -25.16 11.48 -2.86
CA GLN A 209 -25.70 10.11 -2.72
C GLN A 209 -26.02 9.40 -4.05
N MET A 210 -26.02 8.06 -4.03
CA MET A 210 -26.37 7.17 -5.16
C MET A 210 -27.33 6.05 -4.74
N ASN A 211 -28.28 5.74 -5.63
CA ASN A 211 -29.27 4.65 -5.51
C ASN A 211 -28.89 3.43 -6.37
N SER A 212 -29.29 2.26 -5.88
CA SER A 212 -28.99 0.92 -6.37
C SER A 212 -29.95 0.38 -7.44
N SER A 213 -29.42 -0.30 -8.45
CA SER A 213 -29.86 -1.64 -8.88
C SER A 213 -29.09 -2.07 -10.13
N LEU A 214 -28.58 -3.31 -10.15
CA LEU A 214 -28.36 -4.13 -11.34
C LEU A 214 -28.05 -5.56 -10.87
N SER A 215 -28.86 -6.52 -11.31
CA SER A 215 -28.86 -7.93 -10.93
C SER A 215 -27.91 -8.78 -11.79
N ASP A 216 -27.11 -9.58 -11.07
CA ASP A 216 -26.53 -10.92 -11.26
C ASP A 216 -26.18 -11.50 -12.64
N VAL A 217 -24.96 -12.04 -12.69
CA VAL A 217 -24.52 -13.15 -13.55
C VAL A 217 -24.19 -14.33 -12.63
N ASP A 218 -24.80 -15.49 -12.89
CA ASP A 218 -24.57 -16.73 -12.14
C ASP A 218 -23.20 -17.35 -12.51
N CYS A 219 -22.28 -17.35 -11.55
CA CYS A 219 -20.91 -17.83 -11.70
C CYS A 219 -20.77 -19.36 -11.57
N ASN A 220 -21.85 -20.10 -11.29
CA ASN A 220 -21.82 -21.56 -11.16
C ASN A 220 -21.43 -22.30 -12.46
N GLN A 221 -21.29 -21.61 -13.58
CA GLN A 221 -20.85 -22.19 -14.86
C GLN A 221 -19.32 -22.39 -14.99
N PHE A 222 -18.51 -21.93 -14.02
CA PHE A 222 -17.07 -22.20 -13.95
C PHE A 222 -16.75 -23.15 -12.76
N GLN A 223 -17.02 -24.44 -12.91
CA GLN A 223 -16.44 -25.44 -12.01
C GLN A 223 -15.04 -25.82 -12.52
N SER A 224 -14.00 -25.12 -12.06
CA SER A 224 -12.62 -25.59 -12.22
C SER A 224 -12.15 -26.24 -10.90
N GLN A 225 -12.20 -27.57 -10.81
CA GLN A 225 -11.50 -28.34 -9.78
C GLN A 225 -9.99 -28.35 -10.04
N ILE A 226 -9.36 -27.18 -9.94
CA ILE A 226 -7.92 -27.05 -10.16
C ILE A 226 -7.29 -26.44 -8.91
N VAL A 227 -6.75 -27.31 -8.07
CA VAL A 227 -5.87 -26.94 -6.95
C VAL A 227 -4.54 -26.50 -7.55
N LEU A 228 -4.20 -25.21 -7.47
CA LEU A 228 -2.86 -24.71 -7.83
C LEU A 228 -1.90 -25.08 -6.70
N GLU A 229 -0.86 -25.86 -7.02
CA GLU A 229 0.18 -26.24 -6.05
C GLU A 229 1.02 -25.01 -5.65
N GLU A 230 1.48 -25.04 -4.40
CA GLU A 230 1.96 -23.93 -3.59
C GLU A 230 3.29 -23.33 -4.09
N GLU A 231 3.32 -22.00 -4.29
CA GLU A 231 4.52 -21.21 -4.06
C GLU A 231 4.69 -21.04 -2.53
N PRO A 232 5.93 -20.93 -2.03
CA PRO A 232 6.22 -21.04 -0.60
C PRO A 232 5.40 -20.01 0.21
N GLU A 233 4.45 -20.54 0.98
CA GLU A 233 3.55 -19.77 1.85
C GLU A 233 4.37 -19.08 2.94
N LEU A 234 4.51 -17.75 2.84
CA LEU A 234 4.96 -16.91 3.95
C LEU A 234 3.81 -16.58 4.93
N ILE A 235 2.59 -17.04 4.65
CA ILE A 235 1.36 -16.80 5.42
C ILE A 235 0.47 -18.04 5.20
N ASN A 236 0.04 -18.72 6.28
CA ASN A 236 -0.79 -19.92 6.18
C ASN A 236 -2.17 -19.55 5.61
N LYS A 237 -2.80 -20.42 4.82
CA LYS A 237 -4.20 -20.28 4.36
C LYS A 237 -5.16 -19.78 5.46
N ASN A 238 -5.01 -20.23 6.71
CA ASN A 238 -5.82 -19.78 7.83
C ASN A 238 -5.67 -18.29 8.14
N ASP A 239 -4.46 -17.73 8.01
CA ASP A 239 -4.20 -16.31 8.24
C ASP A 239 -4.87 -15.46 7.15
N TYR A 240 -4.88 -15.93 5.89
CA TYR A 240 -5.62 -15.28 4.81
C TYR A 240 -7.14 -15.35 5.02
N LEU A 241 -7.67 -16.44 5.57
CA LEU A 241 -9.09 -16.54 5.91
C LEU A 241 -9.46 -15.55 7.04
N GLN A 242 -8.61 -15.42 8.06
CA GLN A 242 -8.79 -14.43 9.12
C GLN A 242 -8.71 -13.00 8.58
N LEU A 243 -7.76 -12.72 7.70
CA LEU A 243 -7.64 -11.42 7.05
C LEU A 243 -8.84 -11.11 6.15
N LEU A 244 -9.33 -12.10 5.40
CA LEU A 244 -10.52 -11.95 4.56
C LEU A 244 -11.75 -11.68 5.41
N GLU A 245 -11.92 -12.38 6.51
CA GLU A 245 -12.99 -12.14 7.48
C GLU A 245 -12.88 -10.74 8.07
N LEU A 246 -11.68 -10.31 8.45
CA LEU A 246 -11.40 -8.97 8.97
C LEU A 246 -11.79 -7.89 7.95
N VAL A 247 -11.29 -7.97 6.72
CA VAL A 247 -11.57 -6.96 5.67
C VAL A 247 -13.06 -6.98 5.30
N THR A 248 -13.64 -8.17 5.10
CA THR A 248 -15.05 -8.30 4.69
C THR A 248 -16.03 -7.80 5.75
N LYS A 249 -15.74 -8.01 7.04
CA LYS A 249 -16.58 -7.52 8.14
C LYS A 249 -16.39 -6.02 8.42
N ASN A 250 -15.28 -5.43 7.97
CA ASN A 250 -14.96 -4.02 8.15
C ASN A 250 -15.11 -3.25 6.83
N THR A 251 -16.34 -3.20 6.31
CA THR A 251 -16.68 -2.45 5.07
C THR A 251 -16.61 -0.92 5.23
N GLY A 252 -16.30 -0.44 6.44
CA GLY A 252 -16.04 0.96 6.74
C GLY A 252 -14.65 1.08 7.35
N ILE A 253 -13.87 2.01 6.83
CA ILE A 253 -12.57 2.52 7.32
C ILE A 253 -11.93 1.58 8.37
N ILE A 254 -11.00 0.73 7.93
CA ILE A 254 -10.06 0.11 8.86
C ILE A 254 -9.27 1.25 9.49
N PHE A 255 -9.72 1.73 10.65
CA PHE A 255 -8.93 2.61 11.49
C PHE A 255 -7.80 1.76 12.04
N TRP A 256 -6.68 1.75 11.32
CA TRP A 256 -5.40 1.55 11.98
C TRP A 256 -5.27 2.70 12.99
N SER A 257 -5.57 2.41 14.27
CA SER A 257 -5.27 3.31 15.39
C SER A 257 -3.78 3.36 15.70
N ALA A 258 -2.93 2.89 14.78
CA ALA A 258 -1.50 3.01 14.90
C ALA A 258 -1.10 4.41 14.44
N ILE A 259 -0.48 5.17 15.35
CA ILE A 259 0.57 6.09 14.95
C ILE A 259 1.61 5.23 14.22
N HIS A 260 1.41 5.05 12.92
CA HIS A 260 2.45 4.59 12.03
C HIS A 260 3.45 5.72 11.97
N TYR A 261 4.53 5.60 12.72
CA TYR A 261 5.74 6.32 12.36
C TYR A 261 6.15 5.73 11.02
N TYR A 262 5.74 6.37 9.93
CA TYR A 262 6.20 5.99 8.61
C TYR A 262 7.72 5.95 8.68
N GLN A 263 8.29 4.81 8.32
CA GLN A 263 9.72 4.66 8.32
C GLN A 263 10.25 5.61 7.22
N LEU A 264 10.89 6.71 7.64
CA LEU A 264 11.42 7.73 6.72
C LEU A 264 12.89 7.47 6.35
N SER A 265 13.46 6.37 6.82
CA SER A 265 14.86 6.01 6.60
C SER A 265 15.02 4.51 6.47
N PRO A 266 15.88 4.02 5.55
CA PRO A 266 16.14 2.59 5.40
C PRO A 266 16.46 1.91 6.72
N LEU A 267 16.03 0.67 6.86
CA LEU A 267 16.33 -0.20 7.99
C LEU A 267 17.68 -0.91 7.79
N GLU A 268 18.14 -1.56 8.85
CA GLU A 268 19.27 -2.48 8.76
C GLU A 268 18.97 -3.65 7.80
N PRO A 269 19.97 -4.14 7.05
CA PRO A 269 19.80 -5.29 6.16
C PRO A 269 19.54 -6.57 6.94
N ASP A 270 18.60 -7.39 6.44
CA ASP A 270 18.31 -8.72 6.97
C ASP A 270 18.98 -9.85 6.15
N ASN A 271 19.50 -9.51 4.96
CA ASN A 271 20.16 -10.40 4.01
C ASN A 271 19.37 -11.68 3.70
N ILE A 272 18.04 -11.55 3.56
CA ILE A 272 17.17 -12.68 3.24
C ILE A 272 17.00 -12.80 1.72
N TYR A 273 17.56 -13.85 1.15
CA TYR A 273 17.50 -14.16 -0.28
C TYR A 273 16.73 -15.45 -0.57
N TYR A 274 16.21 -15.55 -1.79
CA TYR A 274 15.76 -16.83 -2.32
C TYR A 274 16.99 -17.74 -2.49
N LYS A 275 16.99 -18.93 -1.87
CA LYS A 275 18.04 -19.94 -2.02
C LYS A 275 17.54 -21.08 -2.91
N GLU A 276 18.44 -21.70 -3.65
CA GLU A 276 18.15 -22.88 -4.44
C GLU A 276 17.72 -24.05 -3.53
N THR A 277 16.70 -24.82 -3.94
CA THR A 277 16.26 -26.05 -3.25
C THR A 277 16.54 -27.32 -4.06
N ALA A 278 17.03 -27.23 -5.30
CA ALA A 278 17.47 -28.36 -6.12
C ALA A 278 18.48 -27.92 -7.18
N GLU A 279 19.52 -28.72 -7.43
CA GLU A 279 20.65 -28.41 -8.33
C GLU A 279 20.22 -27.93 -9.73
N ASN A 280 20.77 -26.78 -10.17
CA ASN A 280 20.72 -26.21 -11.52
C ASN A 280 19.37 -25.61 -11.99
N LYS A 281 18.54 -25.05 -11.09
CA LYS A 281 17.31 -24.37 -11.51
C LYS A 281 17.45 -22.84 -11.43
N ASN A 282 17.25 -22.16 -12.56
CA ASN A 282 17.17 -20.70 -12.61
C ASN A 282 15.95 -20.22 -11.81
N ILE A 283 16.20 -19.56 -10.68
CA ILE A 283 15.15 -19.16 -9.74
C ILE A 283 14.17 -18.13 -10.30
N ILE A 284 14.60 -17.37 -11.30
CA ILE A 284 13.77 -16.32 -11.92
C ILE A 284 12.85 -16.92 -12.98
N LEU A 285 13.36 -17.90 -13.74
CA LEU A 285 12.58 -18.61 -14.77
C LEU A 285 11.68 -19.70 -14.18
N GLN A 286 11.94 -20.10 -12.93
CA GLN A 286 11.20 -21.15 -12.23
C GLN A 286 11.12 -22.46 -13.06
N SER A 287 10.14 -23.32 -12.78
CA SER A 287 9.82 -24.50 -13.59
C SER A 287 8.93 -24.20 -14.81
N ASP A 288 8.57 -22.93 -15.02
CA ASP A 288 7.57 -22.53 -16.00
C ASP A 288 8.16 -22.28 -17.38
N TRP A 289 9.46 -22.01 -17.46
CA TRP A 289 10.15 -21.63 -18.68
C TRP A 289 11.36 -22.51 -18.95
N GLU A 290 11.62 -22.78 -20.23
CA GLU A 290 12.88 -23.34 -20.71
C GLU A 290 13.61 -22.33 -21.61
N ILE A 291 14.94 -22.28 -21.50
CA ILE A 291 15.79 -21.51 -22.40
C ILE A 291 15.97 -22.30 -23.70
N LEU A 292 15.70 -21.67 -24.83
CA LEU A 292 15.82 -22.31 -26.13
C LEU A 292 17.28 -22.31 -26.62
N GLU A 293 17.64 -23.35 -27.36
CA GLU A 293 18.96 -23.46 -28.02
C GLU A 293 19.25 -22.26 -28.92
N LYS A 294 18.23 -21.80 -29.66
CA LYS A 294 18.29 -20.60 -30.52
C LYS A 294 18.09 -19.28 -29.76
N GLY A 295 17.98 -19.32 -28.43
CA GLY A 295 17.69 -18.19 -27.56
C GLY A 295 16.22 -17.89 -27.37
N GLY A 296 15.91 -17.10 -26.33
CA GLY A 296 14.56 -16.79 -25.89
C GLY A 296 14.00 -17.84 -24.92
N LEU A 297 12.77 -17.62 -24.46
CA LEU A 297 12.11 -18.52 -23.51
C LEU A 297 10.90 -19.18 -24.14
N ARG A 298 10.71 -20.48 -23.86
CA ARG A 298 9.46 -21.20 -24.14
C ARG A 298 8.77 -21.51 -22.83
N PHE A 299 7.48 -21.22 -22.77
CA PHE A 299 6.65 -21.56 -21.62
C PHE A 299 6.26 -23.04 -21.69
N ILE A 300 6.60 -23.81 -20.66
CA ILE A 300 6.48 -25.28 -20.63
C ILE A 300 5.43 -25.78 -19.63
N ASN A 301 4.90 -24.92 -18.76
CA ASN A 301 3.88 -25.32 -17.79
C ASN A 301 2.54 -25.64 -18.49
N LYS A 302 2.29 -26.93 -18.71
CA LYS A 302 1.10 -27.45 -19.41
C LYS A 302 -0.21 -27.05 -18.72
N LYS A 303 -0.25 -27.11 -17.39
CA LYS A 303 -1.44 -26.79 -16.60
C LYS A 303 -1.85 -25.32 -16.77
N LYS A 304 -0.89 -24.40 -16.64
CA LYS A 304 -1.13 -22.96 -16.87
C LYS A 304 -1.53 -22.67 -18.33
N LEU A 305 -0.97 -23.40 -19.31
CA LEU A 305 -1.37 -23.27 -20.72
C LEU A 305 -2.82 -23.71 -20.97
N GLU A 306 -3.25 -24.82 -20.36
CA GLU A 306 -4.63 -25.33 -20.48
C GLU A 306 -5.63 -24.32 -19.91
N ILE A 307 -5.39 -23.84 -18.67
CA ILE A 307 -6.22 -22.81 -18.02
C ILE A 307 -6.36 -21.56 -18.91
N GLN A 308 -5.26 -21.10 -19.51
CA GLN A 308 -5.31 -19.92 -20.39
C GLN A 308 -6.10 -20.18 -21.68
N LYS A 309 -5.97 -21.37 -22.29
CA LYS A 309 -6.74 -21.73 -23.50
C LYS A 309 -8.23 -21.77 -23.20
N GLU A 310 -8.63 -22.29 -22.05
CA GLU A 310 -10.02 -22.31 -21.61
C GLU A 310 -10.56 -20.90 -21.44
N VAL A 311 -9.81 -20.03 -20.75
CA VAL A 311 -10.21 -18.63 -20.55
C VAL A 311 -10.30 -17.86 -21.86
N ILE A 312 -9.34 -18.00 -22.77
CA ILE A 312 -9.40 -17.37 -24.11
C ILE A 312 -10.63 -17.86 -24.87
N THR A 313 -10.89 -19.17 -24.85
CA THR A 313 -12.07 -19.77 -25.51
C THR A 313 -13.37 -19.22 -24.94
N PHE A 314 -13.47 -19.13 -23.61
CA PHE A 314 -14.61 -18.53 -22.93
C PHE A 314 -14.81 -17.06 -23.32
N MET A 315 -13.74 -16.26 -23.32
CA MET A 315 -13.79 -14.84 -23.71
C MET A 315 -14.28 -14.68 -25.15
N LEU A 316 -13.77 -15.50 -26.09
CA LEU A 316 -14.22 -15.48 -27.49
C LEU A 316 -15.72 -15.81 -27.62
N ARG A 317 -16.20 -16.84 -26.90
CA ARG A 317 -17.63 -17.20 -26.88
C ARG A 317 -18.49 -16.04 -26.33
N LYS A 318 -18.06 -15.41 -25.24
CA LYS A 318 -18.79 -14.31 -24.60
C LYS A 318 -18.81 -13.04 -25.46
N LEU A 319 -17.70 -12.71 -26.12
CA LEU A 319 -17.64 -11.63 -27.12
C LEU A 319 -18.59 -11.89 -28.28
N GLY A 320 -18.56 -13.11 -28.85
CA GLY A 320 -19.46 -13.51 -29.94
C GLY A 320 -20.94 -13.43 -29.55
N SER A 321 -21.30 -13.94 -28.36
CA SER A 321 -22.67 -13.87 -27.85
C SER A 321 -23.14 -12.41 -27.63
N ASN A 322 -22.31 -11.55 -27.04
CA ASN A 322 -22.67 -10.14 -26.84
C ASN A 322 -22.89 -9.40 -28.16
N LEU A 323 -22.06 -9.67 -29.19
CA LEU A 323 -22.23 -9.14 -30.54
C LEU A 323 -23.56 -9.58 -31.15
N LEU A 324 -23.89 -10.87 -31.09
CA LEU A 324 -25.14 -11.42 -31.63
C LEU A 324 -26.39 -10.86 -30.93
N MET A 325 -26.28 -10.53 -29.64
CA MET A 325 -27.36 -9.95 -28.85
C MET A 325 -27.47 -8.42 -28.97
N GLY A 326 -26.64 -7.76 -29.80
CA GLY A 326 -26.61 -6.31 -29.94
C GLY A 326 -26.18 -5.57 -28.67
N LYS A 327 -25.52 -6.26 -27.72
CA LYS A 327 -25.03 -5.66 -26.48
C LYS A 327 -23.71 -4.93 -26.73
N SER A 328 -23.50 -3.82 -26.04
CA SER A 328 -22.23 -3.10 -26.07
C SER A 328 -21.07 -4.04 -25.68
N LEU A 329 -19.95 -3.97 -26.40
CA LEU A 329 -18.68 -4.67 -26.14
C LEU A 329 -17.98 -4.16 -24.86
N ILE A 330 -18.74 -3.86 -23.80
CA ILE A 330 -18.21 -3.46 -22.50
C ILE A 330 -17.10 -4.44 -22.12
N SER A 331 -15.98 -3.92 -21.63
CA SER A 331 -14.80 -4.72 -21.26
C SER A 331 -15.22 -5.91 -20.40
N ILE A 332 -15.24 -7.11 -21.00
CA ILE A 332 -15.54 -8.34 -20.28
C ILE A 332 -14.42 -8.52 -19.24
N SER A 333 -14.80 -8.66 -17.98
CA SER A 333 -13.86 -8.93 -16.91
C SER A 333 -13.16 -10.26 -17.17
N LEU A 334 -11.83 -10.26 -17.23
CA LEU A 334 -11.06 -11.49 -17.41
C LEU A 334 -11.24 -12.39 -16.18
N PRO A 335 -11.43 -13.71 -16.35
CA PRO A 335 -11.49 -14.68 -15.27
C PRO A 335 -10.24 -14.68 -14.39
N VAL A 336 -10.40 -14.80 -13.07
CA VAL A 336 -9.30 -14.82 -12.09
C VAL A 336 -8.33 -15.99 -12.26
N ASN A 337 -8.71 -17.07 -12.96
CA ASN A 337 -7.88 -18.25 -13.16
C ASN A 337 -6.56 -17.98 -13.93
N ILE A 338 -6.47 -16.86 -14.66
CA ILE A 338 -5.24 -16.45 -15.37
C ILE A 338 -4.46 -15.36 -14.65
N PHE A 339 -4.87 -15.01 -13.42
CA PHE A 339 -4.24 -13.97 -12.62
C PHE A 339 -3.23 -14.57 -11.65
N GLU A 340 -2.15 -13.84 -11.40
CA GLU A 340 -1.28 -14.13 -10.26
C GLU A 340 -1.89 -13.57 -8.97
N LYS A 341 -1.39 -14.02 -7.83
CA LYS A 341 -1.87 -13.61 -6.50
C LYS A 341 -1.40 -12.22 -6.06
N ARG A 342 -1.02 -11.34 -6.99
CA ARG A 342 -0.43 -10.02 -6.73
C ARG A 342 -1.16 -8.91 -7.47
N SER A 343 -1.21 -7.74 -6.84
CA SER A 343 -1.46 -6.48 -7.55
C SER A 343 -0.26 -6.11 -8.43
N ASN A 344 -0.47 -5.32 -9.48
CA ASN A 344 0.64 -4.81 -10.29
C ASN A 344 1.60 -3.94 -9.47
N LEU A 345 1.13 -3.31 -8.37
CA LEU A 345 1.98 -2.56 -7.43
C LEU A 345 2.96 -3.48 -6.69
N GLU A 346 2.44 -4.59 -6.17
CA GLU A 346 3.25 -5.64 -5.54
C GLU A 346 4.22 -6.27 -6.55
N ARG A 347 3.77 -6.58 -7.77
CA ARG A 347 4.65 -7.11 -8.84
C ARG A 347 5.81 -6.15 -9.16
N ALA A 348 5.52 -4.85 -9.24
CA ALA A 348 6.55 -3.84 -9.48
C ALA A 348 7.58 -3.79 -8.34
N CYS A 349 7.16 -3.94 -7.08
CA CYS A 349 8.06 -3.99 -5.92
C CYS A 349 8.82 -5.31 -5.82
N TYR A 350 8.17 -6.45 -6.09
CA TYR A 350 8.81 -7.77 -6.18
C TYR A 350 9.94 -7.77 -7.23
N SER A 351 9.75 -7.03 -8.32
CA SER A 351 10.73 -6.93 -9.41
C SER A 351 12.04 -6.23 -9.01
N LEU A 352 12.07 -5.57 -7.85
CA LEU A 352 13.27 -4.93 -7.32
C LEU A 352 14.26 -5.95 -6.70
N GLY A 353 14.02 -7.28 -6.78
CA GLY A 353 14.77 -8.34 -6.07
C GLY A 353 16.30 -8.23 -6.05
N TYR A 354 16.92 -7.61 -7.06
CA TYR A 354 18.36 -7.36 -7.14
C TYR A 354 18.76 -5.95 -6.68
N ILE A 355 18.01 -5.36 -5.75
CA ILE A 355 18.22 -4.00 -5.23
C ILE A 355 19.62 -3.77 -4.64
N TRP A 356 20.33 -4.85 -4.24
CA TRP A 356 21.74 -4.77 -3.84
C TRP A 356 22.67 -4.20 -4.91
N LEU A 357 22.32 -4.29 -6.20
CA LEU A 357 23.07 -3.65 -7.27
C LEU A 357 23.04 -2.12 -7.12
N LEU A 358 21.90 -1.56 -6.70
CA LEU A 358 21.77 -0.13 -6.42
C LEU A 358 22.46 0.27 -5.11
N GLU A 359 22.45 -0.60 -4.09
CA GLU A 359 23.20 -0.40 -2.85
C GLU A 359 24.70 -0.28 -3.14
N LYS A 360 25.25 -1.25 -3.89
CA LYS A 360 26.65 -1.20 -4.33
C LYS A 360 26.95 0.04 -5.15
N ALA A 361 26.04 0.47 -6.02
CA ALA A 361 26.23 1.69 -6.80
C ALA A 361 26.26 2.94 -5.90
N GLY A 362 25.46 2.97 -4.84
CA GLY A 362 25.47 4.05 -3.86
C GLY A 362 26.74 4.15 -3.01
N GLU A 363 27.53 3.08 -2.94
CA GLU A 363 28.85 3.08 -2.29
C GLU A 363 29.96 3.67 -3.19
N LEU A 364 29.74 3.71 -4.50
CA LEU A 364 30.71 4.22 -5.46
C LEU A 364 30.57 5.73 -5.66
N GLN A 365 31.67 6.35 -6.10
CA GLN A 365 31.70 7.78 -6.42
C GLN A 365 31.80 8.07 -7.93
N ASP A 366 32.32 7.12 -8.71
CA ASP A 366 32.46 7.27 -10.17
C ASP A 366 31.11 7.03 -10.87
N PRO A 367 30.54 8.02 -11.57
CA PRO A 367 29.29 7.88 -12.32
C PRO A 367 29.32 6.77 -13.38
N LEU A 368 30.48 6.45 -13.97
CA LEU A 368 30.60 5.36 -14.93
C LEU A 368 30.39 4.00 -14.27
N GLU A 369 31.02 3.78 -13.11
CA GLU A 369 30.85 2.53 -12.35
C GLU A 369 29.44 2.42 -11.77
N GLN A 370 28.84 3.54 -11.34
CA GLN A 370 27.42 3.59 -10.97
C GLN A 370 26.52 3.19 -12.14
N MET A 371 26.77 3.70 -13.36
CA MET A 371 26.02 3.33 -14.57
C MET A 371 26.13 1.84 -14.91
N LYS A 372 27.31 1.22 -14.74
CA LYS A 372 27.48 -0.23 -14.95
C LYS A 372 26.61 -1.08 -14.01
N LEU A 373 26.47 -0.66 -12.75
CA LEU A 373 25.62 -1.36 -11.78
C LEU A 373 24.14 -1.09 -12.02
N VAL A 374 23.77 0.13 -12.43
CA VAL A 374 22.40 0.43 -12.84
C VAL A 374 22.01 -0.38 -14.09
N ALA A 375 22.90 -0.56 -15.06
CA ALA A 375 22.70 -1.43 -16.24
C ALA A 375 22.36 -2.87 -15.85
N GLN A 376 23.14 -3.44 -14.93
CA GLN A 376 22.85 -4.76 -14.36
C GLN A 376 21.47 -4.79 -13.67
N PHE A 377 21.17 -3.77 -12.86
CA PHE A 377 19.91 -3.67 -12.14
C PHE A 377 18.70 -3.57 -13.07
N SER A 378 18.77 -2.76 -14.13
CA SER A 378 17.67 -2.65 -15.10
C SER A 378 17.39 -3.98 -15.79
N LEU A 379 18.42 -4.71 -16.21
CA LEU A 379 18.22 -6.05 -16.75
C LEU A 379 17.55 -6.98 -15.73
N ALA A 380 18.03 -6.97 -14.49
CA ALA A 380 17.45 -7.78 -13.42
C ALA A 380 15.99 -7.41 -13.13
N TYR A 381 15.65 -6.13 -13.11
CA TYR A 381 14.27 -5.64 -12.92
C TYR A 381 13.34 -6.15 -14.02
N ASN A 382 13.77 -6.06 -15.28
CA ASN A 382 13.01 -6.57 -16.42
C ASN A 382 12.74 -8.07 -16.28
N ILE A 383 13.77 -8.85 -15.94
CA ILE A 383 13.70 -10.31 -15.82
C ILE A 383 12.84 -10.73 -14.63
N MET A 384 12.94 -10.07 -13.48
CA MET A 384 12.09 -10.32 -12.32
C MET A 384 10.62 -9.93 -12.56
N PHE A 385 10.36 -8.99 -13.46
CA PHE A 385 9.00 -8.60 -13.84
C PHE A 385 8.33 -9.64 -14.76
N LEU A 386 9.08 -10.59 -15.34
CA LEU A 386 8.54 -11.60 -16.25
C LEU A 386 7.68 -12.62 -15.49
N ASN A 387 6.38 -12.63 -15.79
CA ASN A 387 5.45 -13.65 -15.37
C ASN A 387 4.33 -13.77 -16.44
N MET A 388 3.91 -15.00 -16.72
CA MET A 388 2.87 -15.30 -17.71
C MET A 388 1.47 -14.99 -17.17
N GLU A 389 1.27 -15.13 -15.86
CA GLU A 389 0.03 -14.76 -15.20
C GLU A 389 -0.12 -13.24 -15.11
N LYS A 390 -1.37 -12.78 -15.23
CA LYS A 390 -1.69 -11.35 -15.24
C LYS A 390 -1.80 -10.85 -13.78
N PRO A 391 -1.15 -9.73 -13.40
CA PRO A 391 -1.40 -9.16 -12.08
C PRO A 391 -2.80 -8.56 -12.02
N PHE A 392 -3.36 -8.46 -10.82
CA PHE A 392 -4.55 -7.67 -10.61
C PHE A 392 -4.27 -6.22 -10.99
N ASN A 393 -5.15 -5.63 -11.79
CA ASN A 393 -4.99 -4.22 -12.17
C ASN A 393 -5.33 -3.38 -10.93
N PRO A 394 -4.44 -2.50 -10.46
CA PRO A 394 -4.71 -1.75 -9.24
C PRO A 394 -5.88 -0.78 -9.42
N ILE A 395 -6.65 -0.57 -8.36
CA ILE A 395 -7.66 0.48 -8.35
C ILE A 395 -7.02 1.86 -8.10
N LEU A 396 -7.70 2.96 -8.45
CA LEU A 396 -7.10 4.29 -8.29
C LEU A 396 -6.91 4.61 -6.79
N GLY A 397 -5.71 5.01 -6.39
CA GLY A 397 -5.36 5.26 -4.99
C GLY A 397 -5.03 3.98 -4.19
N GLU A 398 -5.03 2.81 -4.83
CA GLU A 398 -4.45 1.59 -4.25
C GLU A 398 -2.96 1.82 -3.98
N THR A 399 -2.46 1.34 -2.86
CA THR A 399 -1.06 1.42 -2.46
C THR A 399 -0.45 0.04 -2.30
N PHE A 400 0.87 -0.04 -2.22
CA PHE A 400 1.59 -1.21 -1.74
C PHE A 400 2.81 -0.75 -0.94
N GLN A 401 3.01 -1.38 0.21
CA GLN A 401 4.16 -1.17 1.08
C GLN A 401 4.90 -2.47 1.33
N GLY A 402 6.21 -2.43 1.20
CA GLY A 402 7.07 -3.55 1.50
C GLY A 402 8.47 -3.13 1.91
N ILE A 403 9.23 -4.11 2.37
CA ILE A 403 10.61 -3.97 2.77
C ILE A 403 11.41 -5.02 2.01
N MET A 404 12.60 -4.66 1.52
CA MET A 404 13.51 -5.62 0.91
C MET A 404 14.94 -5.35 1.33
N ASN A 405 15.52 -6.30 2.08
CA ASN A 405 16.83 -6.14 2.70
C ASN A 405 16.95 -4.80 3.46
N GLY A 406 15.91 -4.39 4.18
CA GLY A 406 15.84 -3.09 4.87
C GLY A 406 15.61 -1.85 3.99
N ASN A 407 15.56 -1.97 2.66
CA ASN A 407 15.11 -0.88 1.79
C ASN A 407 13.58 -0.77 1.84
N LEU A 408 13.05 0.44 1.91
CA LEU A 408 11.61 0.70 2.02
C LEU A 408 11.01 0.90 0.65
N LEU A 409 9.94 0.17 0.35
CA LEU A 409 9.30 0.15 -0.95
C LEU A 409 7.88 0.71 -0.82
N TYR A 410 7.62 1.82 -1.50
CA TYR A 410 6.28 2.43 -1.57
C TYR A 410 5.84 2.51 -3.02
N CYS A 411 4.61 2.07 -3.30
CA CYS A 411 4.01 2.14 -4.63
C CYS A 411 2.55 2.57 -4.54
N GLU A 412 2.08 3.36 -5.49
CA GLU A 412 0.70 3.84 -5.56
C GLU A 412 0.18 3.83 -6.99
N GLN A 413 -1.08 3.46 -7.19
CA GLN A 413 -1.78 3.67 -8.46
C GLN A 413 -2.27 5.11 -8.58
N ILE A 414 -1.45 5.96 -9.20
CA ILE A 414 -1.69 7.40 -9.33
C ILE A 414 -2.63 7.78 -10.50
N SER A 415 -2.86 6.87 -11.45
CA SER A 415 -3.85 7.07 -12.53
C SER A 415 -4.44 5.73 -12.99
N HIS A 416 -5.70 5.70 -13.43
CA HIS A 416 -6.35 4.48 -13.93
C HIS A 416 -6.63 4.52 -15.44
N HIS A 417 -6.76 5.72 -16.03
CA HIS A 417 -6.93 5.88 -17.48
C HIS A 417 -6.06 7.05 -18.00
N PRO A 418 -4.81 6.78 -18.44
CA PRO A 418 -4.18 5.46 -18.53
C PRO A 418 -3.76 4.91 -17.15
N PRO A 419 -3.53 3.58 -17.00
CA PRO A 419 -3.09 3.00 -15.73
C PRO A 419 -1.62 3.36 -15.48
N VAL A 420 -1.37 4.21 -14.49
CA VAL A 420 -0.03 4.63 -14.09
C VAL A 420 0.18 4.30 -12.62
N LEU A 421 1.25 3.56 -12.34
CA LEU A 421 1.77 3.40 -10.99
C LEU A 421 2.96 4.33 -10.76
N GLY A 422 3.11 4.83 -9.54
CA GLY A 422 4.26 5.57 -9.06
C GLY A 422 5.06 4.74 -8.07
N LEU A 423 6.39 4.84 -8.10
CA LEU A 423 7.29 4.18 -7.15
C LEU A 423 8.09 5.21 -6.36
N TYR A 424 8.28 4.92 -5.08
CA TYR A 424 9.13 5.67 -4.18
C TYR A 424 9.87 4.71 -3.25
N ILE A 425 11.17 4.52 -3.50
CA ILE A 425 12.00 3.55 -2.80
C ILE A 425 13.11 4.28 -2.07
N LEU A 426 13.23 4.03 -0.77
CA LEU A 426 14.30 4.55 0.07
C LEU A 426 15.29 3.43 0.37
N GLY A 427 16.50 3.55 -0.15
CA GLY A 427 17.57 2.60 0.11
C GLY A 427 18.79 3.24 0.74
N ARG A 428 19.71 2.38 1.19
CA ARG A 428 20.97 2.85 1.78
C ARG A 428 21.84 3.44 0.68
N ASN A 429 22.11 4.74 0.79
CA ASN A 429 22.88 5.54 -0.17
C ASN A 429 22.24 5.79 -1.55
N PHE A 430 20.96 5.44 -1.74
CA PHE A 430 20.23 5.76 -2.97
C PHE A 430 18.74 5.97 -2.71
N LYS A 431 18.10 6.67 -3.64
CA LYS A 431 16.64 6.80 -3.73
C LYS A 431 16.23 6.44 -5.15
N LEU A 432 15.30 5.50 -5.30
CA LEU A 432 14.74 5.12 -6.59
C LEU A 432 13.29 5.61 -6.66
N THR A 433 12.98 6.43 -7.67
CA THR A 433 11.64 6.97 -7.91
C THR A 433 11.25 6.78 -9.36
N GLY A 434 9.97 6.78 -9.67
CA GLY A 434 9.53 6.79 -11.06
C GLY A 434 8.06 6.53 -11.21
N HIS A 435 7.63 6.41 -12.46
CA HIS A 435 6.27 6.03 -12.80
C HIS A 435 6.26 5.16 -14.05
N LEU A 436 5.35 4.19 -14.08
CA LEU A 436 5.20 3.26 -15.19
C LEU A 436 3.73 3.18 -15.59
N GLU A 437 3.49 3.45 -16.86
CA GLU A 437 2.21 3.29 -17.54
C GLU A 437 2.23 1.96 -18.31
N SER A 438 1.63 0.92 -17.73
CA SER A 438 1.61 -0.41 -18.32
C SER A 438 0.52 -0.52 -19.41
N GLN A 439 0.93 -0.81 -20.64
CA GLN A 439 0.03 -1.07 -21.76
C GLN A 439 0.28 -2.47 -22.34
N ALA A 440 -0.80 -3.13 -22.74
CA ALA A 440 -0.76 -4.41 -23.44
C ALA A 440 -1.42 -4.25 -24.82
N ASN A 441 -0.63 -4.47 -25.87
CA ASN A 441 -1.08 -4.42 -27.26
C ASN A 441 -1.26 -5.84 -27.79
N PHE A 442 -2.49 -6.18 -28.17
CA PHE A 442 -2.84 -7.51 -28.67
C PHE A 442 -2.78 -7.55 -30.19
N SER A 443 -2.16 -8.60 -30.74
CA SER A 443 -2.25 -8.99 -32.14
C SER A 443 -2.93 -10.35 -32.26
N ALA A 444 -3.09 -10.87 -33.48
CA ALA A 444 -3.74 -12.16 -33.72
C ALA A 444 -3.06 -13.34 -33.00
N ASN A 445 -1.73 -13.31 -32.81
CA ASN A 445 -0.97 -14.39 -32.19
C ASN A 445 0.10 -13.92 -31.18
N SER A 446 0.11 -12.63 -30.82
CA SER A 446 1.05 -12.11 -29.83
C SER A 446 0.44 -11.03 -28.95
N ILE A 447 1.05 -10.85 -27.77
CA ILE A 447 0.80 -9.73 -26.87
C ILE A 447 2.13 -9.01 -26.66
N THR A 448 2.16 -7.70 -26.91
CA THR A 448 3.30 -6.85 -26.58
C THR A 448 2.96 -6.07 -25.31
N GLY A 449 3.70 -6.32 -24.24
CA GLY A 449 3.67 -5.53 -23.02
C GLY A 449 4.69 -4.40 -23.10
N GLN A 450 4.26 -3.17 -22.79
CA GLN A 450 5.12 -2.00 -22.78
C GLN A 450 4.83 -1.15 -21.53
N ASN A 451 5.88 -0.65 -20.90
CA ASN A 451 5.77 0.35 -19.84
C ASN A 451 6.25 1.69 -20.39
N TYR A 452 5.36 2.68 -20.46
CA TYR A 452 5.75 4.07 -20.74
C TYR A 452 6.10 4.77 -19.43
N GLY A 453 7.12 5.61 -19.42
CA GLY A 453 7.64 6.20 -18.19
C GLY A 453 9.10 5.82 -18.00
N TYR A 454 9.61 6.01 -16.78
CA TYR A 454 10.98 5.73 -16.43
C TYR A 454 11.12 5.48 -14.94
N LEU A 455 12.23 4.85 -14.58
CA LEU A 455 12.74 4.80 -13.23
C LEU A 455 13.97 5.70 -13.15
N GLN A 456 14.17 6.34 -12.01
CA GLN A 456 15.26 7.25 -11.74
C GLN A 456 15.88 6.89 -10.40
N VAL A 457 17.17 6.58 -10.39
CA VAL A 457 17.96 6.42 -9.17
C VAL A 457 18.81 7.66 -8.94
N THR A 458 18.79 8.17 -7.72
CA THR A 458 19.64 9.26 -7.25
C THR A 458 20.48 8.78 -6.08
N PHE A 459 21.80 8.95 -6.17
CA PHE A 459 22.77 8.54 -5.16
C PHE A 459 23.15 9.71 -4.23
N THR A 460 23.86 9.42 -3.13
CA THR A 460 24.30 10.44 -2.14
C THR A 460 25.26 11.48 -2.73
N ASN A 461 26.08 11.09 -3.71
CA ASN A 461 26.92 12.00 -4.50
C ASN A 461 26.14 12.84 -5.53
N LYS A 462 24.80 12.75 -5.51
CA LYS A 462 23.84 13.44 -6.39
C LYS A 462 23.79 12.95 -7.84
N THR A 463 24.65 12.01 -8.23
CA THR A 463 24.53 11.31 -9.52
C THR A 463 23.12 10.77 -9.68
N THR A 464 22.49 11.09 -10.81
CA THR A 464 21.12 10.71 -11.13
C THR A 464 21.08 9.99 -12.47
N ILE A 465 20.58 8.75 -12.47
CA ILE A 465 20.50 7.90 -13.65
C ILE A 465 19.03 7.55 -13.90
N ILE A 466 18.57 7.85 -15.11
CA ILE A 466 17.19 7.59 -15.58
C ILE A 466 17.23 6.44 -16.57
N PHE A 467 16.33 5.45 -16.44
CA PHE A 467 16.28 4.29 -17.32
C PHE A 467 14.84 3.83 -17.57
N ASN A 468 14.61 3.16 -18.71
CA ASN A 468 13.32 2.57 -19.04
C ASN A 468 13.21 1.11 -18.64
N VAL A 469 11.97 0.62 -18.65
CA VAL A 469 11.63 -0.80 -18.64
C VAL A 469 11.41 -1.24 -20.09
N MET A 470 12.02 -2.35 -20.48
CA MET A 470 12.02 -2.82 -21.87
C MET A 470 10.67 -3.40 -22.27
N PRO A 471 10.24 -3.25 -23.53
CA PRO A 471 9.06 -3.92 -24.04
C PRO A 471 9.30 -5.44 -24.15
N GLY A 472 8.30 -6.22 -23.76
CA GLY A 472 8.31 -7.68 -23.87
C GLY A 472 7.22 -8.17 -24.83
N VAL A 473 7.49 -9.25 -25.56
CA VAL A 473 6.54 -9.86 -26.48
C VAL A 473 6.30 -11.31 -26.07
N ILE A 474 5.04 -11.66 -25.89
CA ILE A 474 4.58 -13.05 -25.77
C ILE A 474 4.00 -13.46 -27.13
N GLN A 475 4.57 -14.48 -27.76
CA GLN A 475 4.09 -15.07 -29.02
C GLN A 475 3.46 -16.44 -28.75
N GLY A 476 2.62 -16.91 -29.67
CA GLY A 476 1.98 -18.23 -29.56
C GLY A 476 0.73 -18.20 -28.69
N MET A 477 0.04 -17.06 -28.69
CA MET A 477 -1.21 -16.90 -27.94
C MET A 477 -2.33 -17.79 -28.48
N THR A 478 -2.36 -17.99 -29.80
CA THR A 478 -3.38 -18.79 -30.49
C THR A 478 -2.78 -19.98 -31.24
N ILE A 479 -1.65 -19.79 -31.93
CA ILE A 479 -1.01 -20.80 -32.79
C ILE A 479 0.47 -20.92 -32.47
N GLY A 480 0.95 -22.15 -32.32
CA GLY A 480 2.35 -22.47 -32.05
C GLY A 480 2.69 -22.51 -30.56
N HIS A 481 3.98 -22.63 -30.26
CA HIS A 481 4.47 -22.66 -28.88
C HIS A 481 4.44 -21.27 -28.25
N ARG A 482 4.06 -21.21 -26.97
CA ARG A 482 4.08 -19.98 -26.18
C ARG A 482 5.53 -19.60 -25.89
N GLN A 483 5.94 -18.43 -26.36
CA GLN A 483 7.33 -17.94 -26.26
C GLN A 483 7.38 -16.51 -25.77
N PHE A 484 8.45 -16.15 -25.07
CA PHE A 484 8.72 -14.79 -24.62
C PHE A 484 10.09 -14.30 -25.10
N TYR A 485 10.16 -13.04 -25.51
CA TYR A 485 11.39 -12.32 -25.81
C TYR A 485 11.22 -10.81 -25.59
N TYR A 486 12.29 -10.13 -25.21
CA TYR A 486 12.31 -8.66 -25.22
C TYR A 486 12.47 -8.13 -26.64
N ASN A 487 11.82 -7.00 -26.91
CA ASN A 487 11.90 -6.32 -28.19
C ASN A 487 12.07 -4.82 -27.97
N GLY A 488 13.19 -4.26 -28.44
CA GLY A 488 13.47 -2.84 -28.34
C GLY A 488 14.81 -2.53 -27.68
N VAL A 489 14.93 -1.31 -27.16
CA VAL A 489 16.14 -0.77 -26.56
C VAL A 489 15.89 -0.49 -25.08
N GLY A 490 16.74 -1.06 -24.22
CA GLY A 490 16.89 -0.61 -22.85
C GLY A 490 17.88 0.53 -22.82
N TRP A 491 17.44 1.74 -22.49
CA TRP A 491 18.26 2.94 -22.43
C TRP A 491 18.41 3.44 -21.00
N MET A 492 19.54 4.09 -20.74
CA MET A 492 19.87 4.74 -19.47
C MET A 492 20.64 6.02 -19.74
N VAL A 493 20.35 7.06 -18.98
CA VAL A 493 20.97 8.37 -19.16
C VAL A 493 21.34 8.98 -17.82
N ASP A 494 22.57 9.48 -17.74
CA ASP A 494 23.03 10.45 -16.77
C ASP A 494 23.31 11.75 -17.53
N LEU A 495 22.40 12.70 -17.39
CA LEU A 495 22.45 13.95 -18.16
C LEU A 495 23.55 14.90 -17.67
N GLU A 496 23.88 14.85 -16.38
CA GLU A 496 24.90 15.72 -15.77
C GLU A 496 26.31 15.29 -16.20
N ASN A 497 26.59 13.99 -16.07
CA ASN A 497 27.86 13.41 -16.49
C ASN A 497 27.90 13.08 -17.98
N LYS A 498 26.81 13.30 -18.72
CA LYS A 498 26.68 13.00 -20.15
C LYS A 498 27.02 11.54 -20.45
N LEU A 499 26.60 10.62 -19.59
CA LEU A 499 26.77 9.19 -19.82
C LEU A 499 25.46 8.63 -20.37
N PHE A 500 25.57 7.85 -21.42
CA PHE A 500 24.43 7.21 -22.06
C PHE A 500 24.73 5.73 -22.24
N CYS A 501 23.74 4.89 -21.97
CA CYS A 501 23.83 3.45 -22.14
C CYS A 501 22.62 2.97 -22.92
N ASP A 502 22.85 2.28 -24.04
CA ASP A 502 21.80 1.59 -24.77
C ASP A 502 22.13 0.11 -24.87
N ILE A 503 21.15 -0.74 -24.56
CA ILE A 503 21.20 -2.19 -24.65
C ILE A 503 20.14 -2.62 -25.66
N VAL A 504 20.60 -3.12 -26.80
CA VAL A 504 19.74 -3.65 -27.86
C VAL A 504 19.63 -5.15 -27.67
N VAL A 505 18.39 -5.65 -27.59
CA VAL A 505 18.12 -7.08 -27.60
C VAL A 505 17.77 -7.50 -29.02
N THR A 506 18.37 -8.59 -29.48
CA THR A 506 18.10 -9.12 -30.82
C THR A 506 16.67 -9.67 -30.88
N ALA A 507 15.77 -8.96 -31.57
CA ALA A 507 14.39 -9.42 -31.76
C ALA A 507 14.35 -10.69 -32.63
N PHE A 508 13.22 -11.41 -32.59
CA PHE A 508 12.96 -12.56 -33.45
C PHE A 508 13.37 -12.25 -34.91
N PRO A 509 14.34 -12.99 -35.48
CA PRO A 509 14.66 -12.80 -36.89
C PRO A 509 13.40 -13.11 -37.68
N GLY A 510 12.96 -12.18 -38.53
CA GLY A 510 11.91 -12.47 -39.51
C GLY A 510 12.30 -13.72 -40.31
N MET A 511 11.30 -14.42 -40.88
CA MET A 511 11.47 -15.70 -41.59
C MET A 511 12.54 -15.69 -42.70
N PHE A 512 13.03 -14.52 -43.09
CA PHE A 512 14.04 -14.28 -44.13
C PHE A 512 15.43 -13.84 -43.61
N SER A 513 15.67 -13.82 -42.29
CA SER A 513 16.98 -13.43 -41.75
C SER A 513 18.04 -14.52 -41.95
N LYS A 514 19.19 -14.13 -42.52
CA LYS A 514 20.35 -15.01 -42.75
C LYS A 514 21.35 -15.06 -41.58
N LYS A 515 21.18 -14.21 -40.54
CA LYS A 515 22.06 -14.18 -39.36
C LYS A 515 21.53 -15.10 -38.26
N VAL A 516 22.34 -16.07 -37.84
CA VAL A 516 22.08 -16.93 -36.67
C VAL A 516 22.63 -16.24 -35.43
N ILE A 517 21.88 -15.28 -34.89
CA ILE A 517 22.17 -14.66 -33.59
C ILE A 517 21.16 -15.26 -32.59
N PRO A 518 21.58 -15.69 -31.38
CA PRO A 518 20.64 -16.15 -30.36
C PRO A 518 19.59 -15.07 -30.08
N GLN A 519 18.30 -15.46 -30.00
CA GLN A 519 17.17 -14.54 -29.79
C GLN A 519 17.17 -13.85 -28.42
N ASP A 520 18.04 -14.30 -27.52
CA ASP A 520 18.27 -13.69 -26.22
C ASP A 520 19.60 -12.94 -26.11
N TYR A 521 20.36 -12.84 -27.20
CA TYR A 521 21.58 -12.05 -27.23
C TYR A 521 21.25 -10.56 -27.11
N MET A 522 21.96 -9.91 -26.20
CA MET A 522 21.93 -8.47 -26.00
C MET A 522 23.32 -7.88 -26.24
N GLU A 523 23.35 -6.69 -26.83
CA GLU A 523 24.58 -5.93 -27.01
C GLU A 523 24.29 -4.45 -26.77
N GLY A 524 25.23 -3.78 -26.13
CA GLY A 524 25.11 -2.39 -25.78
C GLY A 524 26.45 -1.73 -25.52
N TYR A 525 26.41 -0.43 -25.30
CA TYR A 525 27.60 0.34 -24.96
C TYR A 525 27.24 1.42 -23.94
N ILE A 526 28.13 1.63 -22.97
CA ILE A 526 28.15 2.87 -22.20
C ILE A 526 29.07 3.82 -22.95
N ILE A 527 28.59 5.04 -23.21
CA ILE A 527 29.32 6.03 -23.99
C ILE A 527 29.38 7.38 -23.28
N LYS A 528 30.37 8.18 -23.65
CA LYS A 528 30.42 9.60 -23.31
C LYS A 528 29.67 10.38 -24.39
N GLY A 529 28.47 10.87 -24.06
CA GLY A 529 27.67 11.71 -24.94
C GLY A 529 28.14 13.16 -24.97
N SER A 530 27.62 13.91 -25.94
CA SER A 530 27.81 15.36 -26.04
C SER A 530 26.57 16.12 -25.53
N VAL A 531 26.66 17.45 -25.51
CA VAL A 531 25.51 18.32 -25.22
C VAL A 531 24.38 18.12 -26.23
N LYS A 532 24.70 17.69 -27.47
CA LYS A 532 23.70 17.39 -28.49
C LYS A 532 22.79 16.22 -28.10
N GLU A 533 23.36 15.15 -27.54
CA GLU A 533 22.59 13.97 -27.09
C GLU A 533 21.72 14.32 -25.88
N VAL A 534 22.22 15.15 -24.95
CA VAL A 534 21.42 15.68 -23.82
C VAL A 534 20.23 16.48 -24.34
N ASN A 535 20.47 17.43 -25.26
CA ASN A 535 19.40 18.22 -25.86
C ASN A 535 18.40 17.35 -26.62
N LYS A 536 18.86 16.32 -27.32
CA LYS A 536 17.99 15.35 -27.99
C LYS A 536 17.09 14.63 -26.99
N PHE A 537 17.62 14.15 -25.87
CA PHE A 537 16.81 13.50 -24.83
C PHE A 537 15.73 14.44 -24.28
N HIS A 538 16.07 15.71 -24.01
CA HIS A 538 15.11 16.71 -23.56
C HIS A 538 14.01 16.99 -24.61
N GLN A 539 14.36 17.05 -25.89
CA GLN A 539 13.41 17.30 -26.99
C GLN A 539 12.49 16.09 -27.25
N GLU A 540 13.05 14.88 -27.27
CA GLU A 540 12.28 13.66 -27.52
C GLU A 540 11.44 13.27 -26.32
N THR A 541 11.88 13.63 -25.10
CA THR A 541 11.37 13.14 -23.81
C THR A 541 11.48 11.61 -23.69
N TYR A 542 11.27 11.07 -22.50
CA TYR A 542 11.26 9.63 -22.26
C TYR A 542 10.23 8.87 -23.14
N ARG A 543 9.18 9.53 -23.64
CA ARG A 543 8.15 8.88 -24.47
C ARG A 543 8.61 8.57 -25.88
N LYS A 544 9.47 9.39 -26.48
CA LYS A 544 9.92 9.22 -27.87
C LYS A 544 11.38 8.80 -27.99
N TYR A 545 12.15 8.91 -26.90
CA TYR A 545 13.55 8.53 -26.90
C TYR A 545 13.72 7.04 -27.18
N GLN A 546 14.50 6.73 -28.21
CA GLN A 546 14.75 5.37 -28.70
C GLN A 546 16.24 4.97 -28.56
N GLY A 547 16.97 5.65 -27.68
CA GLY A 547 18.42 5.50 -27.58
C GLY A 547 19.19 6.27 -28.67
N ILE A 548 20.48 6.00 -28.71
CA ILE A 548 21.47 6.59 -29.61
C ILE A 548 21.53 5.77 -30.90
N LYS A 549 21.18 6.41 -32.02
CA LYS A 549 21.04 5.76 -33.34
C LYS A 549 22.36 5.61 -34.09
N THR A 550 23.36 6.45 -33.79
CA THR A 550 24.67 6.45 -34.45
C THR A 550 25.75 6.67 -33.40
N LEU A 551 26.68 5.73 -33.28
CA LEU A 551 27.77 5.78 -32.31
C LEU A 551 29.11 5.86 -33.06
N SER A 552 29.94 6.86 -32.73
CA SER A 552 31.36 6.79 -33.10
C SER A 552 32.05 5.74 -32.22
N GLN A 553 33.10 5.09 -32.73
CA GLN A 553 33.84 4.10 -31.95
C GLN A 553 34.68 4.77 -30.84
N GLN A 554 35.01 6.05 -30.99
CA GLN A 554 35.83 6.82 -30.05
C GLN A 554 35.07 7.22 -28.78
N ASP A 555 33.74 7.29 -28.82
CA ASP A 555 32.91 7.70 -27.68
C ASP A 555 32.59 6.55 -26.71
N ARG A 556 33.00 5.32 -27.05
CA ARG A 556 32.66 4.11 -26.29
C ARG A 556 33.57 3.97 -25.08
N LEU A 557 32.96 3.94 -23.90
CA LEU A 557 33.65 3.71 -22.64
C LEU A 557 33.66 2.24 -22.27
N CYS A 558 32.51 1.58 -22.39
CA CYS A 558 32.35 0.16 -22.05
C CYS A 558 31.47 -0.54 -23.08
N ARG A 559 31.74 -1.82 -23.32
CA ARG A 559 30.89 -2.71 -24.10
C ARG A 559 30.09 -3.62 -23.17
N ILE A 560 28.78 -3.66 -23.37
CA ILE A 560 27.85 -4.58 -22.72
C ILE A 560 27.50 -5.68 -23.70
N SER A 561 27.52 -6.92 -23.25
CA SER A 561 27.07 -8.07 -24.03
C SER A 561 26.51 -9.16 -23.13
N GLY A 562 25.90 -10.20 -23.70
CA GLY A 562 25.49 -11.38 -22.96
C GLY A 562 24.19 -11.96 -23.50
N ARG A 563 23.59 -12.85 -22.71
CA ARG A 563 22.26 -13.39 -22.98
C ARG A 563 21.35 -12.99 -21.83
N TRP A 564 20.26 -12.27 -22.09
CA TRP A 564 19.39 -11.79 -21.00
C TRP A 564 18.75 -12.94 -20.19
N THR A 565 18.67 -14.14 -20.77
CA THR A 565 18.25 -15.39 -20.10
C THR A 565 19.29 -15.99 -19.16
N THR A 566 20.54 -15.53 -19.20
CA THR A 566 21.66 -16.08 -18.43
C THR A 566 22.33 -15.03 -17.53
N GLY A 567 22.56 -13.82 -18.05
CA GLY A 567 23.33 -12.81 -17.36
C GLY A 567 23.90 -11.72 -18.25
N MET A 568 24.80 -10.90 -17.69
CA MET A 568 25.43 -9.74 -18.34
C MET A 568 26.96 -9.81 -18.23
N ILE A 569 27.62 -9.40 -19.31
CA ILE A 569 29.06 -9.24 -19.43
C ILE A 569 29.36 -7.77 -19.75
N ILE A 570 30.31 -7.16 -19.04
CA ILE A 570 30.82 -5.81 -19.32
C ILE A 570 32.33 -5.92 -19.57
N ASP A 571 32.79 -5.44 -20.72
CA ASP A 571 34.21 -5.46 -21.13
C ASP A 571 34.89 -6.84 -21.02
N GLY A 572 34.13 -7.90 -21.32
CA GLY A 572 34.61 -9.29 -21.27
C GLY A 572 34.52 -9.95 -19.89
N VAL A 573 34.09 -9.23 -18.85
CA VAL A 573 33.92 -9.75 -17.50
C VAL A 573 32.45 -10.06 -17.23
N GLU A 574 32.15 -11.27 -16.75
CA GLU A 574 30.81 -11.63 -16.27
C GLU A 574 30.50 -10.85 -14.99
N VAL A 575 29.52 -9.95 -15.05
CA VAL A 575 29.13 -9.10 -13.91
C VAL A 575 27.82 -9.55 -13.25
N LEU A 576 26.98 -10.27 -13.99
CA LEU A 576 25.68 -10.75 -13.52
C LEU A 576 25.40 -12.13 -14.10
N ASN A 577 24.97 -13.07 -13.28
CA ASN A 577 24.60 -14.41 -13.70
C ASN A 577 23.46 -14.95 -12.81
N TRP A 578 22.33 -15.32 -13.41
CA TRP A 578 21.12 -15.74 -12.68
C TRP A 578 21.25 -17.07 -11.94
N PHE A 579 22.28 -17.84 -12.26
CA PHE A 579 22.60 -19.10 -11.59
C PHE A 579 23.57 -18.92 -10.42
N LYS A 580 24.16 -17.72 -10.26
CA LYS A 580 25.14 -17.41 -9.21
C LYS A 580 24.66 -16.32 -8.25
N HIS A 581 23.88 -15.38 -8.76
CA HIS A 581 23.36 -14.24 -8.00
C HIS A 581 21.86 -14.42 -7.79
N PHE A 582 21.43 -14.27 -6.54
CA PHE A 582 20.05 -14.53 -6.14
C PHE A 582 19.35 -13.25 -5.69
N PRO A 583 18.03 -13.12 -5.94
CA PRO A 583 17.26 -11.97 -5.50
C PRO A 583 16.94 -12.05 -4.01
N TYR A 584 16.85 -10.88 -3.37
CA TYR A 584 16.28 -10.74 -2.04
C TYR A 584 14.78 -11.08 -2.05
N LYS A 585 14.28 -11.52 -0.90
CA LYS A 585 12.85 -11.73 -0.69
C LYS A 585 12.18 -10.41 -0.34
N LEU A 586 10.99 -10.20 -0.90
CA LEU A 586 10.09 -9.13 -0.52
C LEU A 586 9.44 -9.50 0.83
N LYS A 587 9.62 -8.65 1.84
CA LYS A 587 8.85 -8.70 3.08
C LYS A 587 7.69 -7.72 2.97
N TYR A 588 6.48 -8.14 3.33
CA TYR A 588 5.36 -7.20 3.46
C TYR A 588 5.57 -6.28 4.66
N GLU A 589 5.06 -5.05 4.56
CA GLU A 589 4.96 -4.17 5.71
C GLU A 589 4.03 -4.83 6.74
N ASP A 590 4.40 -4.77 8.03
CA ASP A 590 3.64 -5.46 9.08
C ASP A 590 2.29 -4.76 9.31
N TYR A 591 2.23 -3.48 8.96
CA TYR A 591 1.07 -2.60 9.19
C TYR A 591 0.90 -1.55 8.07
N PRO A 592 0.60 -1.99 6.84
CA PRO A 592 0.48 -1.09 5.71
C PRO A 592 -0.80 -0.23 5.80
N LEU A 593 -0.87 0.78 4.94
CA LEU A 593 -2.04 1.64 4.74
C LEU A 593 -3.30 0.81 4.47
N ALA A 594 -4.46 1.34 4.84
CA ALA A 594 -5.74 0.68 4.54
C ALA A 594 -5.99 0.52 3.03
N SER A 595 -5.33 1.34 2.18
CA SER A 595 -5.38 1.21 0.72
C SER A 595 -4.37 0.20 0.15
N ASP A 596 -3.62 -0.50 1.00
CA ASP A 596 -2.63 -1.47 0.56
C ASP A 596 -3.29 -2.66 -0.14
N SER A 597 -2.71 -3.06 -1.27
CA SER A 597 -3.22 -4.13 -2.11
C SER A 597 -3.32 -5.49 -1.40
N ASN A 598 -2.59 -5.70 -0.29
CA ASN A 598 -2.73 -6.90 0.53
C ASN A 598 -4.07 -6.98 1.27
N TYR A 599 -4.80 -5.86 1.39
CA TYR A 599 -6.16 -5.82 1.95
C TYR A 599 -7.25 -5.89 0.88
N ARG A 600 -6.91 -6.14 -0.38
CA ARG A 600 -7.90 -6.26 -1.44
C ARG A 600 -8.62 -7.60 -1.38
N GLU A 601 -9.94 -7.59 -1.24
CA GLU A 601 -10.75 -8.80 -1.01
C GLU A 601 -10.56 -9.88 -2.09
N ASP A 602 -10.43 -9.50 -3.37
CA ASP A 602 -10.22 -10.43 -4.47
C ASP A 602 -8.83 -11.07 -4.46
N ILE A 603 -7.80 -10.29 -4.08
CA ILE A 603 -6.42 -10.75 -3.92
C ILE A 603 -6.32 -11.70 -2.70
N ILE A 604 -6.97 -11.37 -1.58
CA ILE A 604 -6.99 -12.27 -0.42
C ILE A 604 -7.75 -13.56 -0.78
N ALA A 605 -8.91 -13.47 -1.42
CA ALA A 605 -9.70 -14.63 -1.81
C ALA A 605 -8.92 -15.58 -2.74
N ILE A 606 -8.21 -15.07 -3.76
CA ILE A 606 -7.39 -15.93 -4.62
C ILE A 606 -6.21 -16.55 -3.85
N LYS A 607 -5.66 -15.86 -2.83
CA LYS A 607 -4.62 -16.41 -1.93
C LYS A 607 -5.15 -17.57 -1.08
N THR A 608 -6.44 -17.57 -0.69
CA THR A 608 -7.08 -18.70 0.02
C THR A 608 -7.42 -19.91 -0.87
N GLY A 609 -7.38 -19.72 -2.20
CA GLY A 609 -7.80 -20.71 -3.20
C GLY A 609 -9.29 -20.67 -3.57
N ASP A 610 -10.08 -19.75 -3.02
CA ASP A 610 -11.48 -19.56 -3.40
C ASP A 610 -11.60 -18.66 -4.64
N LEU A 611 -11.52 -19.30 -5.82
CA LEU A 611 -11.58 -18.61 -7.11
C LEU A 611 -12.96 -17.99 -7.38
N ASN A 612 -14.04 -18.59 -6.88
CA ASN A 612 -15.39 -18.06 -7.09
C ASN A 612 -15.58 -16.75 -6.32
N LEU A 613 -15.16 -16.74 -5.05
CA LEU A 613 -15.18 -15.54 -4.24
C LEU A 613 -14.26 -14.47 -4.83
N ALA A 614 -13.05 -14.84 -5.26
CA ALA A 614 -12.12 -13.91 -5.90
C ALA A 614 -12.72 -13.24 -7.14
N GLN A 615 -13.40 -14.02 -8.00
CA GLN A 615 -14.08 -13.50 -9.18
C GLN A 615 -15.20 -12.52 -8.81
N ASP A 616 -16.08 -12.90 -7.87
CA ASP A 616 -17.19 -12.04 -7.40
C ASP A 616 -16.67 -10.69 -6.84
N ARG A 617 -15.67 -10.73 -5.96
CA ARG A 617 -15.08 -9.51 -5.37
C ARG A 617 -14.41 -8.62 -6.40
N LYS A 618 -13.69 -9.22 -7.35
CA LYS A 618 -13.07 -8.49 -8.46
C LYS A 618 -14.10 -7.75 -9.30
N GLU A 619 -15.19 -8.41 -9.67
CA GLU A 619 -16.25 -7.79 -10.47
C GLU A 619 -16.96 -6.65 -9.71
N LYS A 620 -17.24 -6.85 -8.42
CA LYS A 620 -17.82 -5.80 -7.56
C LYS A 620 -16.92 -4.57 -7.48
N MET A 621 -15.62 -4.75 -7.27
CA MET A 621 -14.66 -3.64 -7.24
C MET A 621 -14.54 -2.92 -8.59
N GLU A 622 -14.51 -3.66 -9.71
CA GLU A 622 -14.51 -3.04 -11.04
C GLU A 622 -15.78 -2.21 -11.30
N ILE A 623 -16.94 -2.66 -10.81
CA ILE A 623 -18.21 -1.92 -10.91
C ILE A 623 -18.14 -0.63 -10.06
N GLN A 624 -17.69 -0.74 -8.81
CA GLN A 624 -17.53 0.42 -7.90
C GLN A 624 -16.56 1.44 -8.51
N GLN A 625 -15.42 1.01 -9.03
CA GLN A 625 -14.45 1.91 -9.64
C GLN A 625 -15.01 2.65 -10.87
N ARG A 626 -15.79 1.97 -11.73
CA ARG A 626 -16.48 2.61 -12.86
C ARG A 626 -17.52 3.62 -12.39
N HIS A 627 -18.21 3.31 -11.29
CA HIS A 627 -19.18 4.21 -10.68
C HIS A 627 -18.50 5.47 -10.14
N ASP A 628 -17.42 5.34 -9.38
CA ASP A 628 -16.64 6.46 -8.83
C ASP A 628 -16.04 7.34 -9.93
N LYS A 629 -15.58 6.73 -11.03
CA LYS A 629 -15.14 7.47 -12.22
C LYS A 629 -16.28 8.34 -12.78
N LYS A 630 -17.49 7.81 -12.92
CA LYS A 630 -18.65 8.58 -13.40
C LYS A 630 -19.01 9.73 -12.45
N ILE A 631 -18.94 9.50 -11.14
CA ILE A 631 -19.16 10.55 -10.13
C ILE A 631 -18.14 11.69 -10.29
N ARG A 632 -16.84 11.37 -10.36
CA ARG A 632 -15.77 12.37 -10.54
C ARG A 632 -15.94 13.17 -11.83
N GLN A 633 -16.26 12.50 -12.93
CA GLN A 633 -16.52 13.14 -14.22
C GLN A 633 -17.74 14.09 -14.18
N LYS A 634 -18.82 13.68 -13.49
CA LYS A 634 -20.03 14.50 -13.34
C LYS A 634 -19.77 15.76 -12.49
N ASN A 635 -18.94 15.62 -11.46
CA ASN A 635 -18.67 16.68 -10.49
C ASN A 635 -17.47 17.59 -10.85
N LYS A 636 -16.82 17.37 -12.00
CA LYS A 636 -15.63 18.13 -12.48
C LYS A 636 -14.48 18.22 -11.45
N TYR A 637 -14.24 17.13 -10.71
CA TYR A 637 -13.03 17.01 -9.88
C TYR A 637 -11.79 16.75 -10.73
#